data_AF-A0A7C7NYN0-F1
#
_entry.id   AF-A0A7C7NYN0-F1
#
_cell.length_a   1.000
_cell.length_b   1.000
_cell.length_c   1.000
_cell.angle_alpha   90.00
_cell.angle_beta   90.00
_cell.angle_gamma   90.00
#
_symmetry.space_group_name_H-M   'P 1'
#
loop_
_entity.id
_entity.type
_entity.pdbx_description
1 polymer ?
#
loop_
_entity_poly.entity_id
_entity_poly.type
_entity_poly.pdbx_seq_one_letter_code
_entity_poly.pdbx_strand_id
1 'polypeptide(L)'
;MTRLYATGASLGVLLALAGHVRDPVVVPWDGLHPFLLPAAATSDAPDIPHEVLTGVVRQYCVRCHNDQALRGNLSLEAFEVEEVAERAETGEKMINKLRAGMMPPPGARRPSSDTLLALVETLEGIIDEASARDPDPGFRTFQRLNRTEYANAIEDLLGLKVDAGQWLPLDSYLAHFDNMAVAQTLSATLLDAYLNAANEVSRLALGEPNAAETSATYRVSVYESQHAWERVEGAPFGTRGGMVKDHYFPADGEYVFRFSFWAGDKARYEDLDISIDGERVALLELEVLHIDADLGPNWIMETEPISIHAGHRRVAAAFIEKVAGPYDDILQPHESSLAGTRAAVGYGVTLLPHLRDMTIVGPRDPRGVSEASTRGRIFTCRPTSPDDAQPCAEKIISRLATEAYRRPLSDRELEDIMSSFYDGFAETDGFEVGVRTALEAILASPHFVFRIEPEPAGVQPGESYRVSDLALASRLSFFLWASPPDNELVQEATSGRLADPRVLEAQVTRMLQSPKAEALATRFAAQWLRLQDLDLVRPDAFWFPDFTEQLANNMRRETELFFHNLVKEDRSIMELYAGEYTFLNQRLAEHYGIEGLVGDHFRRVEYPEAMQRRGLLGHGSILMLTSVGTRTSPVLRGKWVMEVLMNTPPPPPP
;
A
#
# COMPACT_ATOMS: atom_id res chain seq x y z
N MET A 1 -39.18 -29.04 -61.62
CA MET A 1 -38.35 -30.25 -61.43
C MET A 1 -37.01 -29.81 -60.85
N THR A 2 -36.87 -29.78 -59.53
CA THR A 2 -36.23 -30.82 -58.69
C THR A 2 -34.70 -30.73 -58.66
N ARG A 3 -34.15 -30.26 -57.51
CA ARG A 3 -32.81 -30.56 -56.90
C ARG A 3 -31.55 -30.03 -57.64
N LEU A 4 -30.41 -29.65 -57.05
CA LEU A 4 -29.74 -29.88 -55.76
C LEU A 4 -28.53 -28.87 -55.63
N TYR A 5 -28.35 -28.24 -54.45
CA TYR A 5 -27.14 -27.78 -53.68
C TYR A 5 -26.09 -26.74 -54.14
N ALA A 6 -26.00 -25.70 -53.27
CA ALA A 6 -24.86 -25.17 -52.50
C ALA A 6 -23.68 -24.43 -53.16
N THR A 7 -23.44 -23.18 -52.73
CA THR A 7 -22.30 -22.72 -51.90
C THR A 7 -22.23 -21.17 -51.87
N GLY A 8 -21.69 -20.60 -50.78
CA GLY A 8 -21.09 -19.26 -50.80
C GLY A 8 -21.78 -18.19 -49.96
N ALA A 9 -21.28 -18.01 -48.74
CA ALA A 9 -21.66 -16.98 -47.79
C ALA A 9 -21.20 -15.57 -48.22
N SER A 10 -22.02 -14.55 -47.95
CA SER A 10 -21.64 -13.13 -47.86
C SER A 10 -22.74 -12.39 -47.09
N LEU A 11 -22.69 -12.39 -45.76
CA LEU A 11 -23.56 -11.53 -44.95
C LEU A 11 -22.81 -10.22 -44.65
N GLY A 12 -23.11 -9.20 -45.43
CA GLY A 12 -22.82 -7.80 -45.12
C GLY A 12 -23.86 -7.29 -44.13
N VAL A 13 -23.37 -6.80 -43.00
CA VAL A 13 -24.10 -6.17 -41.89
C VAL A 13 -24.75 -4.88 -42.36
N LEU A 14 -26.04 -4.71 -42.06
CA LEU A 14 -26.80 -3.48 -42.29
C LEU A 14 -27.05 -2.80 -40.94
N LEU A 15 -26.46 -1.62 -40.77
CA LEU A 15 -26.74 -0.64 -39.72
C LEU A 15 -28.17 -0.09 -39.88
N ALA A 16 -28.94 -0.06 -38.79
CA ALA A 16 -29.97 0.94 -38.56
C ALA A 16 -30.13 1.17 -37.06
N LEU A 17 -29.82 2.40 -36.66
CA LEU A 17 -29.87 2.97 -35.32
C LEU A 17 -31.31 3.08 -34.81
N ALA A 18 -31.55 2.60 -33.59
CA ALA A 18 -32.59 3.12 -32.71
C ALA A 18 -32.04 3.12 -31.28
N GLY A 19 -31.63 4.30 -30.82
CA GLY A 19 -31.16 4.51 -29.45
C GLY A 19 -32.28 4.30 -28.45
N HIS A 20 -32.03 3.45 -27.47
CA HIS A 20 -32.67 3.51 -26.15
C HIS A 20 -31.52 3.65 -25.15
N VAL A 21 -31.34 4.87 -24.66
CA VAL A 21 -30.61 5.14 -23.42
C VAL A 21 -31.35 4.38 -22.33
N ARG A 22 -30.73 3.32 -21.80
CA ARG A 22 -31.18 2.73 -20.54
C ARG A 22 -30.63 3.63 -19.44
N ASP A 23 -31.54 4.32 -18.76
CA ASP A 23 -31.25 5.00 -17.51
C ASP A 23 -30.52 4.04 -16.54
N PRO A 24 -29.57 4.53 -15.73
CA PRO A 24 -28.96 3.72 -14.70
C PRO A 24 -30.06 3.23 -13.75
N VAL A 25 -30.09 1.92 -13.53
CA VAL A 25 -30.92 1.33 -12.49
C VAL A 25 -30.40 1.85 -11.16
N VAL A 26 -31.04 2.91 -10.66
CA VAL A 26 -30.96 3.29 -9.25
C VAL A 26 -31.70 2.21 -8.49
N VAL A 27 -30.94 1.25 -7.94
CA VAL A 27 -31.48 0.31 -6.96
C VAL A 27 -31.77 1.15 -5.71
N PRO A 28 -33.02 1.26 -5.23
CA PRO A 28 -33.31 1.95 -3.98
C PRO A 28 -32.66 1.16 -2.84
N TRP A 29 -31.84 1.84 -2.04
CA TRP A 29 -31.19 1.30 -0.83
C TRP A 29 -32.16 1.13 0.35
N ASP A 30 -33.45 0.84 0.09
CA ASP A 30 -34.47 0.59 1.12
C ASP A 30 -34.40 -0.85 1.69
N GLY A 31 -33.38 -1.61 1.31
CA GLY A 31 -33.13 -2.99 1.75
C GLY A 31 -31.96 -3.15 2.71
N LEU A 32 -31.38 -2.06 3.24
CA LEU A 32 -30.51 -2.16 4.41
C LEU A 32 -31.41 -2.66 5.55
N HIS A 33 -31.28 -3.95 5.87
CA HIS A 33 -31.54 -4.39 7.22
C HIS A 33 -30.87 -3.35 8.13
N PRO A 34 -31.59 -2.78 9.12
CA PRO A 34 -30.94 -1.90 10.08
C PRO A 34 -29.68 -2.64 10.55
N PHE A 35 -28.60 -1.89 10.83
CA PHE A 35 -27.51 -2.37 11.67
C PHE A 35 -28.14 -2.89 12.98
N LEU A 36 -28.66 -4.11 12.93
CA LEU A 36 -28.62 -5.06 14.00
C LEU A 36 -27.12 -5.24 14.12
N LEU A 37 -26.50 -4.42 14.99
CA LEU A 37 -25.62 -4.99 16.00
C LEU A 37 -26.17 -6.39 16.23
N PRO A 38 -25.43 -7.48 15.92
CA PRO A 38 -25.96 -8.82 16.16
C PRO A 38 -26.52 -8.74 17.56
N ALA A 39 -27.86 -8.87 17.68
CA ALA A 39 -28.52 -8.81 18.98
C ALA A 39 -27.68 -9.77 19.79
N ALA A 40 -26.94 -9.24 20.78
CA ALA A 40 -25.83 -9.94 21.43
C ALA A 40 -26.27 -11.37 21.56
N ALA A 41 -25.67 -12.27 20.75
CA ALA A 41 -26.28 -13.57 20.46
C ALA A 41 -26.69 -14.11 21.81
N THR A 42 -28.01 -14.15 22.09
CA THR A 42 -28.48 -14.40 23.45
C THR A 42 -27.94 -15.78 23.73
N SER A 43 -26.90 -15.86 24.56
CA SER A 43 -26.21 -17.11 24.74
C SER A 43 -27.26 -18.02 25.36
N ASP A 44 -27.61 -19.08 24.62
CA ASP A 44 -28.31 -20.24 25.19
C ASP A 44 -27.36 -21.00 26.14
N ALA A 45 -26.24 -20.38 26.55
CA ALA A 45 -25.38 -20.87 27.58
C ALA A 45 -26.21 -20.96 28.86
N PRO A 46 -26.21 -22.12 29.54
CA PRO A 46 -26.87 -22.24 30.83
C PRO A 46 -26.32 -21.15 31.77
N ASP A 47 -27.21 -20.47 32.48
CA ASP A 47 -26.87 -19.51 33.53
C ASP A 47 -26.21 -20.29 34.69
N ILE A 48 -24.90 -20.53 34.54
CA ILE A 48 -24.08 -21.25 35.51
C ILE A 48 -23.60 -20.24 36.55
N PRO A 49 -23.89 -20.43 37.85
CA PRO A 49 -23.43 -19.51 38.88
C PRO A 49 -21.91 -19.31 38.85
N HIS A 50 -21.44 -18.07 39.06
CA HIS A 50 -20.01 -17.74 39.05
C HIS A 50 -19.18 -18.63 39.98
N GLU A 51 -19.72 -19.01 41.14
CA GLU A 51 -19.05 -19.93 42.09
C GLU A 51 -18.73 -21.29 41.46
N VAL A 52 -19.62 -21.82 40.62
CA VAL A 52 -19.41 -23.09 39.91
C VAL A 52 -18.30 -22.93 38.88
N LEU A 53 -18.28 -21.82 38.14
CA LEU A 53 -17.26 -21.51 37.15
C LEU A 53 -15.88 -21.24 37.80
N THR A 54 -15.82 -20.57 38.95
CA THR A 54 -14.62 -20.50 39.79
C THR A 54 -14.15 -21.92 40.14
N GLY A 55 -15.06 -22.80 40.53
CA GLY A 55 -14.77 -24.22 40.79
C GLY A 55 -14.10 -24.91 39.60
N VAL A 56 -14.52 -24.61 38.38
CA VAL A 56 -13.88 -25.10 37.15
C VAL A 56 -12.44 -24.57 37.04
N VAL A 57 -12.21 -23.27 37.21
CA VAL A 57 -10.86 -22.69 37.16
C VAL A 57 -9.94 -23.35 38.20
N ARG A 58 -10.41 -23.50 39.44
CA ARG A 58 -9.67 -24.15 40.53
C ARG A 58 -9.34 -25.61 40.22
N GLN A 59 -10.28 -26.36 39.68
CA GLN A 59 -10.09 -27.78 39.40
C GLN A 59 -9.15 -28.05 38.22
N TYR A 60 -9.25 -27.24 37.16
CA TYR A 60 -8.61 -27.55 35.87
C TYR A 60 -7.39 -26.67 35.55
N CYS A 61 -7.32 -25.44 36.09
CA CYS A 61 -6.26 -24.48 35.75
C CYS A 61 -5.23 -24.32 36.87
N VAL A 62 -5.68 -24.22 38.13
CA VAL A 62 -4.80 -23.91 39.29
C VAL A 62 -3.73 -24.97 39.53
N ARG A 63 -3.92 -26.21 39.08
CA ARG A 63 -2.86 -27.25 39.16
C ARG A 63 -1.54 -26.81 38.49
N CYS A 64 -1.62 -26.04 37.42
CA CYS A 64 -0.46 -25.55 36.66
C CYS A 64 -0.20 -24.05 36.88
N HIS A 65 -1.25 -23.26 37.05
CA HIS A 65 -1.20 -21.82 37.25
C HIS A 65 -1.45 -21.48 38.72
N ASN A 66 -0.45 -21.74 39.56
CA ASN A 66 -0.44 -21.41 40.99
C ASN A 66 0.88 -20.75 41.36
N ASP A 67 0.97 -20.26 42.60
CA ASP A 67 2.13 -19.49 43.09
C ASP A 67 3.44 -20.29 43.10
N GLN A 68 3.38 -21.62 43.10
CA GLN A 68 4.57 -22.48 43.07
C GLN A 68 5.00 -22.84 41.66
N ALA A 69 4.06 -23.32 40.83
CA ALA A 69 4.35 -23.83 39.49
C ALA A 69 4.52 -22.70 38.47
N LEU A 70 3.80 -21.58 38.64
CA LEU A 70 3.87 -20.36 37.84
C LEU A 70 4.01 -20.61 36.33
N ARG A 71 3.29 -21.61 35.80
CA ARG A 71 3.37 -21.93 34.37
C ARG A 71 2.85 -20.77 33.55
N GLY A 72 3.64 -20.34 32.56
CA GLY A 72 3.32 -19.14 31.78
C GLY A 72 3.40 -17.84 32.60
N ASN A 73 4.10 -17.84 33.74
CA ASN A 73 4.22 -16.70 34.66
C ASN A 73 2.86 -16.17 35.14
N LEU A 74 1.91 -17.09 35.38
CA LEU A 74 0.54 -16.79 35.78
C LEU A 74 0.14 -17.63 37.00
N SER A 75 -0.48 -16.98 37.98
CA SER A 75 -1.17 -17.63 39.09
C SER A 75 -2.66 -17.32 39.03
N LEU A 76 -3.48 -18.36 39.20
CA LEU A 76 -4.94 -18.31 39.25
C LEU A 76 -5.47 -18.81 40.60
N GLU A 77 -4.59 -18.96 41.61
CA GLU A 77 -4.96 -19.55 42.90
C GLU A 77 -5.99 -18.72 43.67
N ALA A 78 -5.92 -17.39 43.52
CA ALA A 78 -6.88 -16.43 44.06
C ALA A 78 -7.82 -15.85 42.98
N PHE A 79 -7.96 -16.52 41.83
CA PHE A 79 -8.81 -16.04 40.74
C PHE A 79 -10.27 -16.42 40.97
N GLU A 80 -11.14 -15.41 41.00
CA GLU A 80 -12.59 -15.54 41.04
C GLU A 80 -13.21 -15.02 39.75
N VAL A 81 -14.16 -15.78 39.19
CA VAL A 81 -14.81 -15.41 37.92
C VAL A 81 -15.57 -14.09 38.04
N GLU A 82 -16.24 -13.85 39.16
CA GLU A 82 -17.01 -12.62 39.42
C GLU A 82 -16.12 -11.36 39.48
N GLU A 83 -14.85 -11.51 39.87
CA GLU A 83 -13.89 -10.40 39.99
C GLU A 83 -13.03 -10.22 38.73
N VAL A 84 -13.34 -10.91 37.62
CA VAL A 84 -12.49 -10.86 36.43
C VAL A 84 -12.31 -9.43 35.89
N ALA A 85 -13.30 -8.55 36.07
CA ALA A 85 -13.22 -7.15 35.67
C ALA A 85 -12.06 -6.40 36.37
N GLU A 86 -11.77 -6.72 37.63
CA GLU A 86 -10.65 -6.11 38.37
C GLU A 86 -9.28 -6.63 37.86
N ARG A 87 -9.29 -7.75 37.13
CA ARG A 87 -8.12 -8.41 36.54
C ARG A 87 -8.29 -8.56 35.03
N ALA A 88 -8.89 -7.58 34.37
CA ALA A 88 -9.29 -7.65 32.96
C ALA A 88 -8.16 -8.13 32.03
N GLU A 89 -6.92 -7.64 32.20
CA GLU A 89 -5.77 -8.09 31.39
C GLU A 89 -5.51 -9.61 31.50
N THR A 90 -5.68 -10.18 32.69
CA THR A 90 -5.56 -11.63 32.89
C THR A 90 -6.76 -12.36 32.32
N GLY A 91 -7.97 -11.82 32.52
CA GLY A 91 -9.22 -12.33 31.94
C GLY A 91 -9.13 -12.45 30.42
N GLU A 92 -8.70 -11.38 29.74
CA GLU A 92 -8.49 -11.33 28.29
C GLU A 92 -7.49 -12.39 27.80
N LYS A 93 -6.36 -12.56 28.51
CA LYS A 93 -5.39 -13.62 28.20
C LYS A 93 -6.01 -15.02 28.36
N MET A 94 -6.85 -15.22 29.38
CA MET A 94 -7.57 -16.47 29.58
C MET A 94 -8.58 -16.72 28.46
N ILE A 95 -9.45 -15.75 28.16
CA ILE A 95 -10.46 -15.79 27.10
C ILE A 95 -9.81 -16.20 25.77
N ASN A 96 -8.74 -15.52 25.37
CA ASN A 96 -8.02 -15.82 24.14
C ASN A 96 -7.51 -17.27 24.08
N LYS A 97 -6.92 -17.79 25.16
CA LYS A 97 -6.42 -19.18 25.22
C LYS A 97 -7.52 -20.22 25.28
N LEU A 98 -8.66 -19.89 25.88
CA LEU A 98 -9.81 -20.77 26.00
C LEU A 98 -10.62 -20.82 24.70
N ARG A 99 -10.90 -19.67 24.05
CA ARG A 99 -11.49 -19.59 22.70
C ARG A 99 -10.65 -20.37 21.67
N ALA A 100 -9.32 -20.26 21.76
CA ALA A 100 -8.41 -21.01 20.90
C ALA A 100 -8.29 -22.50 21.25
N GLY A 101 -8.96 -22.99 22.30
CA GLY A 101 -8.89 -24.39 22.74
C GLY A 101 -7.50 -24.84 23.21
N MET A 102 -6.61 -23.91 23.52
CA MET A 102 -5.24 -24.20 23.95
C MET A 102 -5.13 -24.54 25.44
N MET A 103 -6.11 -24.09 26.23
CA MET A 103 -6.18 -24.36 27.66
C MET A 103 -7.48 -25.09 28.03
N PRO A 104 -7.44 -26.00 29.01
CA PRO A 104 -6.23 -26.71 29.48
C PRO A 104 -5.55 -27.47 28.32
N PRO A 105 -4.23 -27.72 28.36
CA PRO A 105 -3.51 -28.23 27.19
C PRO A 105 -3.93 -29.66 26.80
N PRO A 106 -3.71 -30.08 25.54
CA PRO A 106 -3.95 -31.47 25.12
C PRO A 106 -3.25 -32.47 26.05
N GLY A 107 -3.98 -33.52 26.46
CA GLY A 107 -3.49 -34.53 27.40
C GLY A 107 -3.69 -34.19 28.88
N ALA A 108 -4.03 -32.94 29.23
CA ALA A 108 -4.47 -32.61 30.58
C ALA A 108 -5.94 -33.01 30.82
N ARG A 109 -6.35 -33.04 32.09
CA ARG A 109 -7.78 -33.16 32.45
C ARG A 109 -8.49 -31.91 31.95
N ARG A 110 -9.62 -32.05 31.24
CA ARG A 110 -10.42 -30.94 30.69
C ARG A 110 -11.88 -31.07 31.12
N PRO A 111 -12.59 -29.94 31.30
CA PRO A 111 -14.04 -29.98 31.43
C PRO A 111 -14.69 -30.23 30.05
N SER A 112 -16.02 -30.33 30.01
CA SER A 112 -16.76 -30.46 28.74
C SER A 112 -16.60 -29.21 27.87
N SER A 113 -16.83 -29.34 26.56
CA SER A 113 -16.82 -28.20 25.63
C SER A 113 -17.79 -27.10 26.07
N ASP A 114 -18.99 -27.50 26.49
CA ASP A 114 -20.08 -26.58 26.82
C ASP A 114 -19.76 -25.83 28.12
N THR A 115 -19.10 -26.50 29.08
CA THR A 115 -18.60 -25.86 30.29
C THR A 115 -17.49 -24.85 30.00
N LEU A 116 -16.56 -25.15 29.08
CA LEU A 116 -15.53 -24.20 28.68
C LEU A 116 -16.12 -23.00 27.95
N LEU A 117 -17.10 -23.23 27.07
CA LEU A 117 -17.80 -22.17 26.35
C LEU A 117 -18.53 -21.25 27.32
N ALA A 118 -19.31 -21.81 28.25
CA ALA A 118 -20.00 -21.03 29.27
C ALA A 118 -19.04 -20.21 30.15
N LEU A 119 -17.90 -20.80 30.54
CA LEU A 119 -16.86 -20.07 31.28
C LEU A 119 -16.36 -18.87 30.47
N VAL A 120 -16.01 -19.07 29.21
CA VAL A 120 -15.46 -18.01 28.35
C VAL A 120 -16.48 -16.90 28.12
N GLU A 121 -17.71 -17.25 27.75
CA GLU A 121 -18.78 -16.27 27.50
C GLU A 121 -19.13 -15.49 28.76
N THR A 122 -19.07 -16.13 29.94
CA THR A 122 -19.26 -15.42 31.22
C THR A 122 -18.12 -14.44 31.48
N LEU A 123 -16.87 -14.84 31.27
CA LEU A 123 -15.72 -13.95 31.46
C LEU A 123 -15.78 -12.75 30.50
N GLU A 124 -16.11 -12.99 29.22
CA GLU A 124 -16.32 -11.94 28.21
C GLU A 124 -17.45 -10.99 28.64
N GLY A 125 -18.62 -11.53 29.02
CA GLY A 125 -19.77 -10.72 29.44
C GLY A 125 -19.46 -9.83 30.64
N ILE A 126 -18.76 -10.33 31.67
CA ILE A 126 -18.39 -9.52 32.84
C ILE A 126 -17.42 -8.40 32.45
N ILE A 127 -16.43 -8.68 31.60
CA ILE A 127 -15.47 -7.68 31.14
C ILE A 127 -16.16 -6.63 30.26
N ASP A 128 -17.00 -7.05 29.32
CA ASP A 128 -17.74 -6.17 28.42
C ASP A 128 -18.71 -5.25 29.20
N GLU A 129 -19.44 -5.79 30.17
CA GLU A 129 -20.32 -5.01 31.05
C GLU A 129 -19.57 -4.03 31.95
N ALA A 130 -18.37 -4.39 32.40
CA ALA A 130 -17.51 -3.47 33.15
C ALA A 130 -17.00 -2.35 32.25
N SER A 131 -16.52 -2.69 31.05
CA SER A 131 -16.05 -1.73 30.05
C SER A 131 -17.15 -0.76 29.60
N ALA A 132 -18.39 -1.24 29.43
CA ALA A 132 -19.53 -0.40 29.06
C ALA A 132 -19.92 0.61 30.17
N ARG A 133 -19.69 0.26 31.46
CA ARG A 133 -19.98 1.12 32.61
C ARG A 133 -18.90 2.17 32.85
N ASP A 134 -17.64 1.80 32.68
CA ASP A 134 -16.48 2.67 32.83
C ASP A 134 -15.51 2.46 31.66
N PRO A 135 -15.79 3.10 30.50
CA PRO A 135 -14.96 2.93 29.32
C PRO A 135 -13.55 3.48 29.54
N ASP A 136 -12.55 2.62 29.35
CA ASP A 136 -11.15 3.01 29.23
C ASP A 136 -10.75 3.02 27.75
N PRO A 137 -10.81 4.18 27.06
CA PRO A 137 -10.37 4.30 25.67
C PRO A 137 -8.85 4.20 25.50
N GLY A 138 -8.11 4.06 26.61
CA GLY A 138 -6.66 4.12 26.66
C GLY A 138 -6.13 5.53 26.44
N PHE A 139 -4.80 5.63 26.34
CA PHE A 139 -4.12 6.88 25.99
C PHE A 139 -3.50 6.77 24.59
N ARG A 140 -3.39 7.92 23.91
CA ARG A 140 -2.69 8.03 22.64
C ARG A 140 -1.70 9.19 22.69
N THR A 141 -0.44 8.91 22.38
CA THR A 141 0.59 9.94 22.22
C THR A 141 0.40 10.68 20.90
N PHE A 142 1.14 11.77 20.68
CA PHE A 142 1.18 12.42 19.37
C PHE A 142 1.63 11.42 18.31
N GLN A 143 0.84 11.26 17.26
CA GLN A 143 1.17 10.40 16.14
C GLN A 143 1.80 11.24 15.03
N ARG A 144 2.98 10.87 14.55
CA ARG A 144 3.55 11.50 13.36
C ARG A 144 3.08 10.80 12.09
N LEU A 145 3.18 11.48 10.97
CA LEU A 145 3.09 10.82 9.67
C LEU A 145 4.23 9.80 9.57
N ASN A 146 3.94 8.55 9.25
CA ASN A 146 4.98 7.59 8.85
C ASN A 146 5.42 7.84 7.39
N ARG A 147 6.41 7.10 6.87
CA ARG A 147 6.89 7.31 5.49
C ARG A 147 5.77 7.32 4.45
N THR A 148 4.85 6.36 4.52
CA THR A 148 3.75 6.24 3.56
C THR A 148 2.71 7.34 3.74
N GLU A 149 2.30 7.62 4.98
CA GLU A 149 1.36 8.69 5.31
C GLU A 149 1.91 10.07 4.89
N TYR A 150 3.22 10.29 5.02
CA TYR A 150 3.90 11.51 4.56
C TYR A 150 3.86 11.62 3.03
N ALA A 151 4.24 10.56 2.31
CA ALA A 151 4.19 10.54 0.84
C ALA A 151 2.76 10.78 0.31
N ASN A 152 1.76 10.12 0.90
CA ASN A 152 0.35 10.30 0.55
C ASN A 152 -0.13 11.73 0.85
N ALA A 153 0.26 12.32 1.97
CA ALA A 153 -0.07 13.70 2.31
C ALA A 153 0.53 14.71 1.32
N ILE A 154 1.76 14.47 0.85
CA ILE A 154 2.41 15.27 -0.19
C ILE A 154 1.72 15.09 -1.54
N GLU A 155 1.34 13.87 -1.92
CA GLU A 155 0.61 13.60 -3.16
C GLU A 155 -0.78 14.27 -3.14
N ASP A 156 -1.50 14.21 -2.02
CA ASP A 156 -2.81 14.86 -1.91
C ASP A 156 -2.72 16.38 -1.95
N LEU A 157 -1.76 16.97 -1.22
CA LEU A 157 -1.58 18.42 -1.13
C LEU A 157 -1.05 19.02 -2.44
N LEU A 158 -0.05 18.39 -3.05
CA LEU A 158 0.73 18.96 -4.15
C LEU A 158 0.52 18.24 -5.49
N GLY A 159 -0.12 17.07 -5.51
CA GLY A 159 -0.14 16.18 -6.67
C GLY A 159 1.25 15.60 -6.99
N LEU A 160 2.13 15.58 -5.99
CA LEU A 160 3.54 15.24 -6.12
C LEU A 160 3.81 13.84 -5.54
N LYS A 161 4.19 12.88 -6.39
CA LYS A 161 4.60 11.55 -5.92
C LYS A 161 6.05 11.58 -5.47
N VAL A 162 6.30 11.25 -4.21
CA VAL A 162 7.63 11.26 -3.61
C VAL A 162 7.97 9.92 -2.95
N ASP A 163 9.24 9.54 -2.98
CA ASP A 163 9.77 8.46 -2.16
C ASP A 163 10.28 9.02 -0.83
N ALA A 164 9.42 8.99 0.18
CA ALA A 164 9.78 9.47 1.52
C ALA A 164 10.98 8.73 2.13
N GLY A 165 11.31 7.53 1.64
CA GLY A 165 12.46 6.75 2.08
C GLY A 165 13.82 7.38 1.74
N GLN A 166 13.87 8.37 0.84
CA GLN A 166 15.08 9.13 0.53
C GLN A 166 15.53 10.06 1.67
N TRP A 167 14.59 10.48 2.54
CA TRP A 167 14.87 11.44 3.61
C TRP A 167 14.58 10.86 4.99
N LEU A 168 13.41 10.23 5.17
CA LEU A 168 12.97 9.73 6.45
C LEU A 168 13.55 8.33 6.69
N PRO A 169 13.97 7.94 7.91
CA PRO A 169 14.40 6.58 8.24
C PRO A 169 13.23 5.59 8.27
N LEU A 170 13.52 4.28 8.27
CA LEU A 170 12.50 3.24 8.33
C LEU A 170 11.70 3.34 9.64
N ASP A 171 10.39 3.18 9.55
CA ASP A 171 9.50 3.20 10.70
C ASP A 171 9.61 1.90 11.53
N SER A 172 9.52 2.04 12.84
CA SER A 172 9.49 0.89 13.76
C SER A 172 8.13 0.20 13.70
N TYR A 173 8.15 -1.13 13.63
CA TYR A 173 6.96 -1.95 13.71
C TYR A 173 6.64 -2.31 15.15
N LEU A 174 5.38 -2.19 15.55
CA LEU A 174 4.82 -2.74 16.78
C LEU A 174 3.58 -3.57 16.42
N ALA A 175 3.51 -4.80 16.92
CA ALA A 175 2.45 -5.75 16.56
C ALA A 175 2.22 -5.86 15.03
N HIS A 176 3.30 -5.81 14.26
CA HIS A 176 3.34 -5.80 12.79
C HIS A 176 2.85 -4.53 12.09
N PHE A 177 2.50 -3.47 12.83
CA PHE A 177 2.09 -2.19 12.26
C PHE A 177 3.15 -1.08 12.42
N ASP A 178 3.34 -0.26 11.38
CA ASP A 178 4.30 0.86 11.34
C ASP A 178 3.65 2.24 11.67
N ASN A 179 2.37 2.22 12.03
CA ASN A 179 1.57 3.42 12.34
C ASN A 179 0.98 3.37 13.77
N MET A 180 1.66 2.71 14.70
CA MET A 180 1.28 2.78 16.12
C MET A 180 1.98 3.96 16.78
N ALA A 181 1.22 4.93 17.29
CA ALA A 181 1.76 6.17 17.88
C ALA A 181 2.81 5.91 18.98
N VAL A 182 2.61 4.87 19.80
CA VAL A 182 3.53 4.45 20.87
C VAL A 182 4.91 3.98 20.36
N ALA A 183 5.01 3.55 19.10
CA ALA A 183 6.26 3.10 18.47
C ALA A 183 6.93 4.20 17.64
N GLN A 184 6.30 5.37 17.53
CA GLN A 184 6.76 6.48 16.70
C GLN A 184 7.48 7.56 17.53
N THR A 185 8.53 7.16 18.24
CA THR A 185 9.36 8.11 18.99
C THR A 185 10.06 9.10 18.06
N LEU A 186 10.27 10.32 18.56
CA LEU A 186 10.95 11.40 17.84
C LEU A 186 12.39 11.54 18.35
N SER A 187 13.37 11.43 17.46
CA SER A 187 14.76 11.80 17.72
C SER A 187 15.11 13.13 17.04
N ALA A 188 16.18 13.78 17.49
CA ALA A 188 16.70 14.97 16.82
C ALA A 188 17.02 14.70 15.33
N THR A 189 17.64 13.55 15.04
CA THR A 189 17.92 13.11 13.65
C THR A 189 16.67 12.93 12.80
N LEU A 190 15.57 12.47 13.40
CA LEU A 190 14.30 12.33 12.68
C LEU A 190 13.66 13.70 12.42
N LEU A 191 13.79 14.64 13.36
CA LEU A 191 13.34 16.02 13.14
C LEU A 191 14.10 16.68 11.99
N ASP A 192 15.44 16.57 11.98
CA ASP A 192 16.27 17.07 10.88
C ASP A 192 15.88 16.43 9.54
N ALA A 193 15.52 15.14 9.54
CA ALA A 193 15.05 14.45 8.35
C ALA A 193 13.72 15.03 7.81
N TYR A 194 12.77 15.42 8.67
CA TYR A 194 11.54 16.09 8.24
C TYR A 194 11.80 17.49 7.68
N LEU A 195 12.72 18.24 8.29
CA LEU A 195 13.11 19.57 7.78
C LEU A 195 13.77 19.46 6.41
N ASN A 196 14.70 18.50 6.25
CA ASN A 196 15.32 18.21 4.96
C ASN A 196 14.28 17.75 3.92
N ALA A 197 13.33 16.91 4.31
CA ALA A 197 12.24 16.49 3.44
C ALA A 197 11.36 17.68 3.03
N ALA A 198 11.02 18.59 3.93
CA ALA A 198 10.24 19.79 3.63
C ALA A 198 10.95 20.72 2.62
N ASN A 199 12.25 20.94 2.81
CA ASN A 199 13.09 21.70 1.87
C ASN A 199 13.11 21.02 0.49
N GLU A 200 13.46 19.73 0.43
CA GLU A 200 13.52 19.00 -0.83
C GLU A 200 12.16 18.94 -1.53
N VAL A 201 11.08 18.63 -0.81
CA VAL A 201 9.74 18.56 -1.39
C VAL A 201 9.27 19.92 -1.91
N SER A 202 9.49 21.02 -1.19
CA SER A 202 9.10 22.36 -1.67
C SER A 202 9.87 22.76 -2.94
N ARG A 203 11.15 22.39 -3.04
CA ARG A 203 12.01 22.56 -4.22
C ARG A 203 11.54 21.71 -5.39
N LEU A 204 11.21 20.43 -5.16
CA LEU A 204 10.61 19.54 -6.15
C LEU A 204 9.26 20.08 -6.65
N ALA A 205 8.46 20.66 -5.75
CA ALA A 205 7.11 21.08 -6.06
C ALA A 205 7.05 22.30 -6.98
N LEU A 206 8.00 23.23 -6.83
CA LEU A 206 8.06 24.46 -7.62
C LEU A 206 8.99 24.37 -8.82
N GLY A 207 9.98 23.49 -8.82
CA GLY A 207 11.01 23.48 -9.86
C GLY A 207 12.22 24.35 -9.53
N GLU A 208 13.30 24.12 -10.26
CA GLU A 208 14.54 24.89 -10.20
C GLU A 208 14.89 25.47 -11.56
N PRO A 209 14.66 26.78 -11.81
CA PRO A 209 14.87 27.35 -13.14
C PRO A 209 16.32 27.30 -13.63
N ASN A 210 17.28 27.24 -12.68
CA ASN A 210 18.72 27.18 -12.94
C ASN A 210 19.34 25.90 -12.35
N ALA A 211 18.62 24.78 -12.41
CA ALA A 211 19.08 23.51 -11.86
C ALA A 211 20.45 23.11 -12.40
N ALA A 212 21.32 22.62 -11.53
CA ALA A 212 22.61 22.05 -11.94
C ALA A 212 22.41 20.72 -12.67
N GLU A 213 23.32 20.37 -13.56
CA GLU A 213 23.34 19.06 -14.21
C GLU A 213 23.58 17.98 -13.14
N THR A 214 22.63 17.06 -13.01
CA THR A 214 22.70 15.92 -12.10
C THR A 214 22.44 14.62 -12.86
N SER A 215 22.61 13.48 -12.20
CA SER A 215 22.29 12.18 -12.77
C SER A 215 21.51 11.31 -11.80
N ALA A 216 20.42 10.70 -12.26
CA ALA A 216 19.66 9.71 -11.53
C ALA A 216 19.78 8.35 -12.22
N THR A 217 20.11 7.29 -11.48
CA THR A 217 20.25 5.93 -12.04
C THR A 217 19.20 5.00 -11.45
N TYR A 218 18.47 4.34 -12.35
CA TYR A 218 17.49 3.31 -12.04
C TYR A 218 18.02 1.96 -12.49
N ARG A 219 17.92 0.96 -11.61
CA ARG A 219 18.43 -0.39 -11.86
C ARG A 219 17.28 -1.40 -11.89
N VAL A 220 17.36 -2.35 -12.81
CA VAL A 220 16.50 -3.54 -12.86
C VAL A 220 17.23 -4.70 -12.19
N SER A 221 16.53 -5.33 -11.25
CA SER A 221 16.99 -6.51 -10.52
C SER A 221 17.25 -7.68 -11.47
N VAL A 222 18.20 -8.55 -11.12
CA VAL A 222 18.42 -9.80 -11.89
C VAL A 222 17.29 -10.82 -11.74
N TYR A 223 16.38 -10.59 -10.78
CA TYR A 223 15.18 -11.41 -10.53
C TYR A 223 13.93 -10.87 -11.23
N GLU A 224 14.02 -9.68 -11.85
CA GLU A 224 12.97 -9.14 -12.69
C GLU A 224 13.07 -9.75 -14.09
N SER A 225 12.05 -10.51 -14.50
CA SER A 225 11.98 -11.06 -15.85
C SER A 225 11.80 -9.94 -16.88
N GLN A 226 12.50 -10.06 -18.01
CA GLN A 226 12.38 -9.17 -19.18
C GLN A 226 12.15 -9.98 -20.46
N HIS A 227 11.50 -11.14 -20.32
CA HIS A 227 11.22 -12.08 -21.41
C HIS A 227 10.26 -11.53 -22.47
N ALA A 228 10.10 -12.30 -23.56
CA ALA A 228 9.36 -11.87 -24.75
C ALA A 228 7.91 -11.43 -24.45
N TRP A 229 7.23 -12.16 -23.57
CA TRP A 229 5.84 -11.90 -23.17
C TRP A 229 5.72 -10.91 -22.00
N GLU A 230 6.84 -10.37 -21.50
CA GLU A 230 6.85 -9.56 -20.30
C GLU A 230 6.78 -8.07 -20.61
N ARG A 231 5.57 -7.52 -20.68
CA ARG A 231 5.39 -6.07 -20.80
C ARG A 231 5.44 -5.43 -19.42
N VAL A 232 6.26 -4.38 -19.28
CA VAL A 232 6.28 -3.56 -18.07
C VAL A 232 5.04 -2.65 -18.06
N GLU A 233 4.31 -2.64 -16.95
CA GLU A 233 3.15 -1.76 -16.79
C GLU A 233 3.54 -0.29 -16.97
N GLY A 234 2.74 0.45 -17.75
CA GLY A 234 3.03 1.85 -18.11
C GLY A 234 3.95 2.03 -19.32
N ALA A 235 4.58 0.97 -19.83
CA ALA A 235 5.30 1.03 -21.11
C ALA A 235 4.31 1.03 -22.30
N PRO A 236 4.70 1.58 -23.47
CA PRO A 236 3.89 1.55 -24.68
C PRO A 236 3.43 0.14 -25.09
N PHE A 237 2.31 0.04 -25.80
CA PHE A 237 1.88 -1.26 -26.35
C PHE A 237 2.83 -1.73 -27.47
N GLY A 238 3.02 -3.05 -27.58
CA GLY A 238 3.98 -3.64 -28.52
C GLY A 238 5.44 -3.58 -28.04
N THR A 239 5.65 -3.38 -26.73
CA THR A 239 6.98 -3.46 -26.11
C THR A 239 7.06 -4.62 -25.12
N ARG A 240 8.28 -5.06 -24.83
CA ARG A 240 8.63 -6.05 -23.81
C ARG A 240 9.82 -5.59 -22.96
N GLY A 241 9.99 -6.20 -21.80
CA GLY A 241 11.10 -5.97 -20.88
C GLY A 241 11.34 -4.49 -20.56
N GLY A 242 12.55 -4.20 -20.10
CA GLY A 242 12.96 -2.84 -19.76
C GLY A 242 12.47 -2.38 -18.39
N MET A 243 12.17 -1.09 -18.25
CA MET A 243 11.67 -0.50 -17.02
C MET A 243 10.80 0.73 -17.24
N VAL A 244 9.91 1.00 -16.29
CA VAL A 244 9.16 2.26 -16.18
C VAL A 244 9.43 2.89 -14.82
N LYS A 245 9.76 4.18 -14.80
CA LYS A 245 10.06 4.95 -13.59
C LYS A 245 9.47 6.35 -13.67
N ASP A 246 8.87 6.79 -12.58
CA ASP A 246 8.54 8.21 -12.41
C ASP A 246 9.83 8.98 -12.09
N HIS A 247 10.15 9.98 -12.89
CA HIS A 247 11.32 10.83 -12.73
C HIS A 247 10.91 12.29 -12.60
N TYR A 248 11.60 13.00 -11.71
CA TYR A 248 11.45 14.43 -11.56
C TYR A 248 12.49 15.17 -12.40
N PHE A 249 12.02 15.97 -13.36
CA PHE A 249 12.83 16.86 -14.17
C PHE A 249 12.88 18.25 -13.50
N PRO A 250 14.01 18.69 -12.93
CA PRO A 250 14.05 19.92 -12.13
C PRO A 250 13.85 21.22 -12.91
N ALA A 251 14.17 21.23 -14.20
CA ALA A 251 14.05 22.41 -15.07
C ALA A 251 13.68 21.99 -16.50
N ASP A 252 13.16 22.94 -17.28
CA ASP A 252 13.10 22.80 -18.73
C ASP A 252 14.53 22.81 -19.27
N GLY A 253 14.92 21.81 -20.03
CA GLY A 253 16.31 21.67 -20.48
C GLY A 253 16.52 20.49 -21.39
N GLU A 254 17.77 20.23 -21.73
CA GLU A 254 18.18 19.05 -22.47
C GLU A 254 18.62 17.94 -21.52
N TYR A 255 18.20 16.72 -21.82
CA TYR A 255 18.50 15.53 -21.03
C TYR A 255 19.05 14.41 -21.91
N VAL A 256 19.98 13.64 -21.37
CA VAL A 256 20.56 12.47 -22.03
C VAL A 256 20.25 11.22 -21.21
N PHE A 257 19.74 10.19 -21.88
CA PHE A 257 19.47 8.90 -21.26
C PHE A 257 20.61 7.95 -21.61
N ARG A 258 21.18 7.30 -20.60
CA ARG A 258 22.24 6.30 -20.74
C ARG A 258 21.74 4.94 -20.29
N PHE A 259 22.05 3.90 -21.06
CA PHE A 259 21.59 2.55 -20.81
C PHE A 259 22.75 1.57 -20.76
N SER A 260 22.72 0.66 -19.79
CA SER A 260 23.61 -0.50 -19.76
C SER A 260 22.81 -1.77 -19.56
N PHE A 261 23.39 -2.91 -19.95
CA PHE A 261 22.65 -4.17 -20.11
C PHE A 261 23.33 -5.31 -19.34
N TRP A 262 22.52 -6.26 -18.88
CA TRP A 262 23.02 -7.51 -18.30
C TRP A 262 23.47 -8.50 -19.37
N ALA A 263 22.80 -8.49 -20.54
CA ALA A 263 23.04 -9.38 -21.66
C ALA A 263 22.43 -8.81 -22.97
N GLY A 264 22.70 -9.48 -24.11
CA GLY A 264 22.05 -9.22 -25.40
C GLY A 264 22.77 -8.22 -26.32
N ASP A 265 24.11 -8.16 -26.28
CA ASP A 265 24.97 -7.31 -27.12
C ASP A 265 24.92 -7.61 -28.63
N LYS A 266 24.18 -8.65 -29.06
CA LYS A 266 23.98 -9.03 -30.47
C LYS A 266 22.52 -9.29 -30.82
N ALA A 267 21.60 -8.81 -29.99
CA ALA A 267 20.18 -9.03 -30.19
C ALA A 267 19.69 -8.30 -31.44
N ARG A 268 19.09 -9.06 -32.35
CA ARG A 268 18.39 -8.52 -33.51
C ARG A 268 16.93 -8.30 -33.16
N TYR A 269 16.32 -7.30 -33.77
CA TYR A 269 14.91 -6.97 -33.70
C TYR A 269 14.43 -6.45 -32.33
N GLU A 270 15.35 -5.87 -31.56
CA GLU A 270 15.11 -5.51 -30.15
C GLU A 270 15.53 -4.07 -29.85
N ASP A 271 15.12 -3.13 -30.70
CA ASP A 271 15.42 -1.71 -30.49
C ASP A 271 14.82 -1.22 -29.16
N LEU A 272 15.54 -0.33 -28.48
CA LEU A 272 15.10 0.24 -27.21
C LEU A 272 14.32 1.53 -27.46
N ASP A 273 13.04 1.52 -27.12
CA ASP A 273 12.13 2.66 -27.14
C ASP A 273 12.24 3.44 -25.82
N ILE A 274 12.50 4.75 -25.93
CA ILE A 274 12.46 5.67 -24.80
C ILE A 274 11.22 6.53 -24.98
N SER A 275 10.29 6.42 -24.04
CA SER A 275 9.02 7.14 -24.04
C SER A 275 8.84 7.92 -22.76
N ILE A 276 8.23 9.11 -22.87
CA ILE A 276 7.86 9.96 -21.74
C ILE A 276 6.36 10.19 -21.79
N ASP A 277 5.67 9.91 -20.69
CA ASP A 277 4.21 9.99 -20.56
C ASP A 277 3.46 9.22 -21.67
N GLY A 278 4.08 8.16 -22.21
CA GLY A 278 3.55 7.31 -23.27
C GLY A 278 3.90 7.75 -24.70
N GLU A 279 4.55 8.90 -24.88
CA GLU A 279 5.02 9.37 -26.18
C GLU A 279 6.50 9.05 -26.40
N ARG A 280 6.84 8.44 -27.54
CA ARG A 280 8.22 8.12 -27.91
C ARG A 280 9.04 9.40 -28.13
N VAL A 281 10.13 9.53 -27.38
CA VAL A 281 11.08 10.66 -27.48
C VAL A 281 12.41 10.28 -28.12
N ALA A 282 12.81 9.01 -28.03
CA ALA A 282 13.99 8.49 -28.71
C ALA A 282 13.85 7.00 -29.02
N LEU A 283 14.58 6.54 -30.03
CA LEU A 283 14.71 5.13 -30.39
C LEU A 283 16.19 4.81 -30.54
N LEU A 284 16.68 3.82 -29.80
CA LEU A 284 18.05 3.35 -29.90
C LEU A 284 18.08 2.01 -30.63
N GLU A 285 18.66 1.99 -31.82
CA GLU A 285 18.76 0.80 -32.66
C GLU A 285 19.91 -0.10 -32.17
N LEU A 286 19.58 -1.28 -31.63
CA LEU A 286 20.59 -2.22 -31.12
C LEU A 286 21.38 -2.89 -32.26
N GLU A 287 20.73 -3.08 -33.42
CA GLU A 287 21.28 -3.77 -34.58
C GLU A 287 22.41 -3.01 -35.29
N VAL A 288 22.31 -1.67 -35.33
CA VAL A 288 23.19 -0.82 -36.17
C VAL A 288 24.58 -0.62 -35.55
N LEU A 289 24.72 -0.86 -34.25
CA LEU A 289 25.99 -0.65 -33.54
C LEU A 289 27.02 -1.79 -33.71
N HIS A 290 26.68 -2.91 -34.36
CA HIS A 290 27.40 -4.19 -34.15
C HIS A 290 27.77 -5.00 -35.41
N ILE A 291 28.30 -4.35 -36.46
CA ILE A 291 28.93 -5.11 -37.56
C ILE A 291 30.37 -5.54 -37.21
N ASP A 292 31.11 -4.86 -36.32
CA ASP A 292 32.57 -5.10 -36.16
C ASP A 292 33.21 -4.89 -34.76
N ALA A 293 32.45 -4.79 -33.65
CA ALA A 293 33.06 -4.52 -32.32
C ALA A 293 32.60 -5.46 -31.19
N ASP A 294 33.58 -5.99 -30.44
CA ASP A 294 33.38 -6.78 -29.22
C ASP A 294 33.30 -5.79 -28.03
N LEU A 295 32.10 -5.29 -27.71
CA LEU A 295 31.92 -4.14 -26.79
C LEU A 295 32.06 -4.50 -25.29
N GLY A 296 32.07 -5.78 -24.94
CA GLY A 296 32.19 -6.25 -23.57
C GLY A 296 30.97 -5.95 -22.68
N PRO A 297 30.96 -6.41 -21.41
CA PRO A 297 29.78 -6.40 -20.53
C PRO A 297 29.40 -5.02 -19.95
N ASN A 298 30.11 -3.96 -20.32
CA ASN A 298 29.94 -2.61 -19.78
C ASN A 298 29.69 -1.56 -20.87
N TRP A 299 29.22 -1.99 -22.04
CA TRP A 299 28.83 -1.07 -23.09
C TRP A 299 27.65 -0.21 -22.63
N ILE A 300 27.69 1.06 -23.04
CA ILE A 300 26.68 2.06 -22.70
C ILE A 300 26.12 2.61 -24.00
N MET A 301 24.79 2.60 -24.13
CA MET A 301 24.11 3.38 -25.17
C MET A 301 23.69 4.71 -24.58
N GLU A 302 23.69 5.76 -25.39
CA GLU A 302 23.13 7.04 -24.99
C GLU A 302 22.27 7.65 -26.10
N THR A 303 21.25 8.41 -25.71
CA THR A 303 20.45 9.21 -26.64
C THR A 303 21.19 10.48 -27.03
N GLU A 304 20.84 11.07 -28.17
CA GLU A 304 21.08 12.50 -28.39
C GLU A 304 20.38 13.32 -27.29
N PRO A 305 20.82 14.56 -27.01
CA PRO A 305 20.14 15.43 -26.06
C PRO A 305 18.67 15.66 -26.43
N ILE A 306 17.76 15.39 -25.50
CA ILE A 306 16.30 15.51 -25.68
C ILE A 306 15.80 16.70 -24.87
N SER A 307 15.09 17.63 -25.51
CA SER A 307 14.40 18.72 -24.81
C SER A 307 13.21 18.18 -24.02
N ILE A 308 13.22 18.36 -22.69
CA ILE A 308 12.16 17.92 -21.79
C ILE A 308 11.74 19.08 -20.90
N HIS A 309 10.42 19.18 -20.67
CA HIS A 309 9.81 20.11 -19.75
C HIS A 309 9.88 19.61 -18.30
N ALA A 310 10.10 20.53 -17.37
CA ALA A 310 10.17 20.27 -15.94
C ALA A 310 8.92 19.56 -15.38
N GLY A 311 9.11 18.97 -14.20
CA GLY A 311 8.06 18.30 -13.43
C GLY A 311 8.20 16.78 -13.38
N HIS A 312 7.25 16.14 -12.71
CA HIS A 312 7.18 14.68 -12.64
C HIS A 312 6.65 14.12 -13.95
N ARG A 313 7.43 13.21 -14.56
CA ARG A 313 7.07 12.53 -15.80
C ARG A 313 7.31 11.04 -15.64
N ARG A 314 6.49 10.24 -16.29
CA ARG A 314 6.72 8.80 -16.38
C ARG A 314 7.68 8.53 -17.53
N VAL A 315 8.85 7.97 -17.23
CA VAL A 315 9.84 7.56 -18.22
C VAL A 315 9.77 6.04 -18.39
N ALA A 316 9.61 5.59 -19.62
CA ALA A 316 9.69 4.18 -20.00
C ALA A 316 10.89 3.96 -20.92
N ALA A 317 11.66 2.93 -20.63
CA ALA A 317 12.68 2.40 -21.53
C ALA A 317 12.38 0.92 -21.73
N ALA A 318 11.85 0.55 -22.90
CA ALA A 318 11.33 -0.81 -23.17
C ALA A 318 11.73 -1.27 -24.57
N PHE A 319 11.94 -2.57 -24.77
CA PHE A 319 12.33 -3.12 -26.07
C PHE A 319 11.11 -3.25 -26.97
N ILE A 320 11.22 -2.88 -28.24
CA ILE A 320 10.13 -3.04 -29.21
C ILE A 320 10.04 -4.51 -29.61
N GLU A 321 8.86 -5.10 -29.43
CA GLU A 321 8.57 -6.44 -29.92
C GLU A 321 8.35 -6.39 -31.45
N LYS A 322 9.41 -6.66 -32.23
CA LYS A 322 9.33 -6.69 -33.70
C LYS A 322 9.02 -8.09 -34.25
N VAL A 323 9.23 -9.14 -33.47
CA VAL A 323 8.98 -10.54 -33.86
C VAL A 323 8.22 -11.22 -32.74
N ALA A 324 7.09 -11.85 -33.09
CA ALA A 324 6.30 -12.69 -32.20
C ALA A 324 6.32 -14.13 -32.72
N GLY A 325 6.70 -15.07 -31.86
CA GLY A 325 6.75 -16.50 -32.20
C GLY A 325 7.66 -17.29 -31.25
N PRO A 326 7.56 -18.63 -31.25
CA PRO A 326 8.50 -19.46 -30.51
C PRO A 326 9.90 -19.30 -31.09
N TYR A 327 10.91 -19.27 -30.21
CA TYR A 327 12.30 -19.37 -30.62
C TYR A 327 12.61 -20.82 -30.99
N ASP A 328 13.17 -21.04 -32.19
CA ASP A 328 13.67 -22.36 -32.63
C ASP A 328 15.03 -22.67 -31.94
N ASP A 329 15.02 -22.60 -30.61
CA ASP A 329 16.18 -22.91 -29.79
C ASP A 329 16.31 -24.42 -29.55
N ILE A 330 17.55 -24.91 -29.56
CA ILE A 330 17.88 -26.32 -29.25
C ILE A 330 17.65 -26.59 -27.75
N LEU A 331 17.81 -25.58 -26.92
CA LEU A 331 17.55 -25.61 -25.49
C LEU A 331 16.63 -24.43 -25.12
N GLN A 332 15.49 -24.72 -24.50
CA GLN A 332 14.62 -23.66 -23.97
C GLN A 332 15.30 -23.04 -22.74
N PRO A 333 15.62 -21.72 -22.75
CA PRO A 333 16.12 -21.05 -21.56
C PRO A 333 15.03 -20.95 -20.49
N HIS A 334 15.43 -20.82 -19.23
CA HIS A 334 14.50 -20.51 -18.14
C HIS A 334 13.83 -19.15 -18.36
N GLU A 335 12.57 -19.03 -17.94
CA GLU A 335 11.69 -17.88 -18.19
C GLU A 335 12.03 -16.62 -17.37
N SER A 336 13.05 -16.68 -16.51
CA SER A 336 13.37 -15.54 -15.63
C SER A 336 14.78 -15.47 -15.10
N SER A 337 15.49 -16.60 -15.02
CA SER A 337 16.77 -16.63 -14.33
C SER A 337 17.92 -16.18 -15.23
N LEU A 338 18.54 -15.05 -14.88
CA LEU A 338 19.88 -14.69 -15.32
C LEU A 338 20.98 -15.50 -14.57
N ALA A 339 20.65 -16.52 -13.76
CA ALA A 339 21.64 -17.33 -13.03
C ALA A 339 22.68 -18.01 -13.94
N GLY A 340 22.44 -18.01 -15.26
CA GLY A 340 23.37 -18.44 -16.30
C GLY A 340 23.84 -17.34 -17.26
N THR A 341 24.04 -16.07 -16.85
CA THR A 341 24.52 -15.00 -17.77
C THR A 341 25.78 -15.36 -18.57
N ARG A 342 26.61 -16.28 -18.06
CA ARG A 342 27.80 -16.81 -18.75
C ARG A 342 27.56 -18.07 -19.59
N ALA A 343 26.42 -18.75 -19.42
CA ALA A 343 26.12 -20.04 -20.05
C ALA A 343 25.31 -19.92 -21.35
N ALA A 344 24.70 -18.76 -21.62
CA ALA A 344 23.74 -18.57 -22.72
C ALA A 344 24.31 -17.88 -23.98
N VAL A 345 25.63 -17.80 -24.13
CA VAL A 345 26.28 -17.34 -25.39
C VAL A 345 26.69 -18.56 -26.24
N GLY A 346 25.80 -19.53 -26.36
CA GLY A 346 26.02 -20.82 -27.05
C GLY A 346 25.17 -20.99 -28.31
N TYR A 347 25.64 -21.81 -29.25
CA TYR A 347 24.86 -22.16 -30.45
C TYR A 347 23.53 -22.83 -30.06
N GLY A 348 22.40 -22.29 -30.54
CA GLY A 348 21.06 -22.85 -30.33
C GLY A 348 20.31 -22.35 -29.10
N VAL A 349 20.68 -21.20 -28.53
CA VAL A 349 19.91 -20.48 -27.49
C VAL A 349 19.79 -19.00 -27.87
N THR A 350 18.59 -18.47 -27.84
CA THR A 350 18.27 -17.06 -28.05
C THR A 350 18.19 -16.36 -26.70
N LEU A 351 19.17 -15.49 -26.41
CA LEU A 351 19.15 -14.65 -25.22
C LEU A 351 18.72 -13.23 -25.60
N LEU A 352 17.56 -12.82 -25.08
CA LEU A 352 17.05 -11.47 -25.26
C LEU A 352 17.94 -10.46 -24.51
N PRO A 353 17.97 -9.18 -24.94
CA PRO A 353 18.60 -8.12 -24.20
C PRO A 353 17.84 -7.85 -22.90
N HIS A 354 18.61 -7.72 -21.82
CA HIS A 354 18.11 -7.40 -20.49
C HIS A 354 18.69 -6.05 -20.08
N LEU A 355 17.83 -5.06 -19.91
CA LEU A 355 18.23 -3.76 -19.42
C LEU A 355 18.72 -3.91 -17.97
N ARG A 356 19.87 -3.30 -17.65
CA ARG A 356 20.44 -3.26 -16.30
C ARG A 356 20.20 -1.92 -15.65
N ASP A 357 20.69 -0.85 -16.29
CA ASP A 357 20.65 0.50 -15.75
C ASP A 357 20.05 1.47 -16.77
N MET A 358 19.20 2.37 -16.32
CA MET A 358 18.80 3.60 -17.01
C MET A 358 19.28 4.78 -16.17
N THR A 359 20.22 5.56 -16.71
CA THR A 359 20.70 6.80 -16.09
C THR A 359 20.18 7.99 -16.86
N ILE A 360 19.45 8.88 -16.20
CA ILE A 360 18.97 10.15 -16.74
C ILE A 360 19.97 11.23 -16.30
N VAL A 361 20.54 11.97 -17.26
CA VAL A 361 21.53 13.03 -17.02
C VAL A 361 20.97 14.36 -17.51
N GLY A 362 20.97 15.39 -16.66
CA GLY A 362 20.51 16.73 -17.00
C GLY A 362 20.00 17.51 -15.78
N PRO A 363 19.41 18.70 -15.98
CA PRO A 363 19.27 19.39 -17.25
C PRO A 363 20.62 19.97 -17.73
N ARG A 364 20.83 19.94 -19.04
CA ARG A 364 21.80 20.79 -19.75
C ARG A 364 21.05 21.98 -20.33
N ASP A 365 21.69 23.14 -20.36
CA ASP A 365 21.07 24.40 -20.82
C ASP A 365 19.67 24.66 -20.22
N PRO A 366 19.56 24.85 -18.89
CA PRO A 366 18.27 25.05 -18.23
C PRO A 366 17.61 26.36 -18.70
N ARG A 367 16.32 26.29 -19.04
CA ARG A 367 15.52 27.37 -19.65
C ARG A 367 14.33 27.80 -18.78
N GLY A 368 14.40 27.56 -17.46
CA GLY A 368 13.33 27.87 -16.52
C GLY A 368 12.49 26.65 -16.15
N VAL A 369 11.27 26.88 -15.68
CA VAL A 369 10.33 25.83 -15.25
C VAL A 369 8.98 26.07 -15.90
N SER A 370 8.56 25.16 -16.78
CA SER A 370 7.22 25.19 -17.39
C SER A 370 6.10 24.91 -16.37
N GLU A 371 4.86 25.23 -16.73
CA GLU A 371 3.69 24.91 -15.91
C GLU A 371 3.45 23.39 -15.89
N ALA A 372 3.98 22.74 -14.85
CA ALA A 372 3.70 21.34 -14.54
C ALA A 372 2.37 21.20 -13.76
N SER A 373 1.80 20.00 -13.74
CA SER A 373 0.58 19.66 -12.98
C SER A 373 0.69 20.03 -11.50
N THR A 374 1.86 19.79 -10.89
CA THR A 374 2.19 20.18 -9.51
C THR A 374 2.14 21.70 -9.31
N ARG A 375 2.75 22.47 -10.22
CA ARG A 375 2.75 23.95 -10.14
C ARG A 375 1.33 24.50 -10.28
N GLY A 376 0.53 23.95 -11.19
CA GLY A 376 -0.89 24.30 -11.33
C GLY A 376 -1.72 24.02 -10.08
N ARG A 377 -1.33 23.02 -9.25
CA ARG A 377 -1.96 22.77 -7.95
C ARG A 377 -1.54 23.76 -6.87
N ILE A 378 -0.38 24.41 -6.98
CA ILE A 378 0.11 25.39 -6.00
C ILE A 378 -0.40 26.78 -6.36
N PHE A 379 -0.07 27.24 -7.57
CA PHE A 379 -0.31 28.60 -8.05
C PHE A 379 -1.72 28.75 -8.62
N THR A 380 -2.71 28.87 -7.71
CA THR A 380 -4.12 29.12 -8.09
C THR A 380 -4.38 30.52 -8.68
N CYS A 381 -3.40 31.41 -8.56
CA CYS A 381 -3.34 32.72 -9.21
C CYS A 381 -1.86 33.06 -9.47
N ARG A 382 -1.64 34.03 -10.38
CA ARG A 382 -0.34 34.67 -10.61
C ARG A 382 -0.55 36.18 -10.58
N PRO A 383 0.31 36.96 -9.90
CA PRO A 383 0.17 38.40 -9.88
C PRO A 383 0.44 38.99 -11.26
N THR A 384 -0.42 39.93 -11.68
CA THR A 384 -0.27 40.68 -12.92
C THR A 384 0.36 42.06 -12.70
N SER A 385 0.35 42.52 -11.46
CA SER A 385 1.01 43.73 -10.97
C SER A 385 1.59 43.50 -9.56
N PRO A 386 2.53 44.33 -9.08
CA PRO A 386 3.06 44.23 -7.72
C PRO A 386 1.97 44.27 -6.63
N ASP A 387 0.92 45.07 -6.83
CA ASP A 387 -0.17 45.21 -5.85
C ASP A 387 -1.02 43.92 -5.74
N ASP A 388 -1.01 43.07 -6.77
CA ASP A 388 -1.72 41.77 -6.78
C ASP A 388 -0.94 40.65 -6.07
N ALA A 389 0.36 40.85 -5.80
CA ALA A 389 1.25 39.80 -5.28
C ALA A 389 0.82 39.33 -3.89
N GLN A 390 0.62 40.25 -2.96
CA GLN A 390 0.28 39.91 -1.58
C GLN A 390 -1.11 39.22 -1.47
N PRO A 391 -2.20 39.75 -2.05
CA PRO A 391 -3.50 39.06 -2.00
C PRO A 391 -3.48 37.67 -2.65
N CYS A 392 -2.69 37.50 -3.72
CA CYS A 392 -2.54 36.20 -4.36
C CYS A 392 -1.75 35.21 -3.49
N ALA A 393 -0.66 35.66 -2.86
CA ALA A 393 0.12 34.84 -1.93
C ALA A 393 -0.71 34.40 -0.72
N GLU A 394 -1.45 35.32 -0.08
CA GLU A 394 -2.32 35.02 1.05
C GLU A 394 -3.34 33.93 0.70
N LYS A 395 -3.95 34.01 -0.49
CA LYS A 395 -4.90 33.00 -0.98
C LYS A 395 -4.23 31.63 -1.17
N ILE A 396 -3.04 31.59 -1.75
CA ILE A 396 -2.30 30.34 -1.98
C ILE A 396 -1.87 29.71 -0.65
N ILE A 397 -1.23 30.50 0.22
CA ILE A 397 -0.66 30.06 1.49
C ILE A 397 -1.77 29.64 2.47
N SER A 398 -2.85 30.42 2.57
CA SER A 398 -4.01 30.08 3.41
C SER A 398 -4.61 28.72 3.03
N ARG A 399 -4.79 28.47 1.72
CA ARG A 399 -5.30 27.19 1.23
C ARG A 399 -4.34 26.03 1.54
N LEU A 400 -3.07 26.17 1.17
CA LEU A 400 -2.07 25.12 1.38
C LEU A 400 -1.90 24.78 2.87
N ALA A 401 -1.85 25.78 3.74
CA ALA A 401 -1.73 25.56 5.18
C ALA A 401 -3.01 24.94 5.77
N THR A 402 -4.20 25.34 5.31
CA THR A 402 -5.48 24.73 5.74
C THR A 402 -5.53 23.24 5.38
N GLU A 403 -5.18 22.90 4.14
CA GLU A 403 -5.13 21.52 3.65
C GLU A 403 -4.05 20.70 4.39
N ALA A 404 -2.83 21.25 4.53
CA ALA A 404 -1.71 20.61 5.20
C ALA A 404 -1.95 20.37 6.70
N TYR A 405 -2.52 21.35 7.41
CA TYR A 405 -2.79 21.26 8.84
C TYR A 405 -4.10 20.53 9.15
N ARG A 406 -4.90 20.21 8.12
CA ARG A 406 -6.14 19.45 8.21
C ARG A 406 -7.19 20.14 9.09
N ARG A 407 -7.15 21.48 9.12
CA ARG A 407 -8.05 22.34 9.88
C ARG A 407 -8.04 23.76 9.31
N PRO A 408 -9.08 24.57 9.60
CA PRO A 408 -9.04 26.00 9.32
C PRO A 408 -7.80 26.67 9.93
N LEU A 409 -7.12 27.47 9.11
CA LEU A 409 -6.01 28.33 9.53
C LEU A 409 -6.55 29.58 10.22
N SER A 410 -5.93 30.01 11.33
CA SER A 410 -6.28 31.28 11.96
C SER A 410 -5.58 32.46 11.29
N ASP A 411 -6.18 33.66 11.39
CA ASP A 411 -5.61 34.89 10.81
C ASP A 411 -4.19 35.17 11.31
N ARG A 412 -3.93 34.90 12.60
CA ARG A 412 -2.61 35.04 13.21
C ARG A 412 -1.58 34.08 12.60
N GLU A 413 -1.97 32.82 12.36
CA GLU A 413 -1.05 31.85 11.75
C GLU A 413 -0.73 32.22 10.31
N LEU A 414 -1.70 32.76 9.57
CA LEU A 414 -1.45 33.29 8.24
C LEU A 414 -0.48 34.48 8.29
N GLU A 415 -0.71 35.44 9.18
CA GLU A 415 0.17 36.60 9.38
C GLU A 415 1.59 36.17 9.75
N ASP A 416 1.74 35.20 10.66
CA ASP A 416 3.03 34.66 11.08
C ASP A 416 3.77 33.99 9.89
N ILE A 417 3.06 33.19 9.06
CA ILE A 417 3.65 32.56 7.87
C ILE A 417 4.07 33.61 6.84
N MET A 418 3.20 34.59 6.56
CA MET A 418 3.45 35.65 5.58
C MET A 418 4.68 36.48 5.98
N SER A 419 4.68 37.00 7.21
CA SER A 419 5.73 37.89 7.70
C SER A 419 7.08 37.20 7.91
N SER A 420 7.08 35.94 8.36
CA SER A 420 8.31 35.23 8.71
C SER A 420 8.96 34.51 7.53
N PHE A 421 8.17 34.05 6.54
CA PHE A 421 8.65 33.14 5.50
C PHE A 421 8.37 33.60 4.07
N TYR A 422 7.36 34.46 3.84
CA TYR A 422 7.05 34.94 2.49
C TYR A 422 7.69 36.32 2.21
N ASP A 423 7.38 37.35 3.01
CA ASP A 423 7.64 38.76 2.65
C ASP A 423 9.11 39.04 2.29
N GLY A 424 10.06 38.69 3.18
CA GLY A 424 11.48 38.98 2.96
C GLY A 424 12.09 38.25 1.75
N PHE A 425 11.63 37.03 1.47
CA PHE A 425 12.09 36.25 0.32
C PHE A 425 11.41 36.69 -0.97
N ALA A 426 10.13 37.09 -0.91
CA ALA A 426 9.42 37.64 -2.04
C ALA A 426 10.05 38.97 -2.51
N GLU A 427 10.48 39.83 -1.57
CA GLU A 427 11.17 41.08 -1.88
C GLU A 427 12.57 40.86 -2.47
N THR A 428 13.31 39.87 -1.97
CA THR A 428 14.71 39.64 -2.37
C THR A 428 14.82 38.82 -3.66
N ASP A 429 14.06 37.73 -3.74
CA ASP A 429 14.22 36.67 -4.75
C ASP A 429 12.97 36.49 -5.63
N GLY A 430 11.88 37.20 -5.33
CA GLY A 430 10.66 37.23 -6.12
C GLY A 430 9.52 36.35 -5.59
N PHE A 431 8.32 36.59 -6.11
CA PHE A 431 7.05 36.00 -5.66
C PHE A 431 7.09 34.47 -5.47
N GLU A 432 7.57 33.73 -6.47
CA GLU A 432 7.58 32.25 -6.40
C GLU A 432 8.53 31.72 -5.31
N VAL A 433 9.66 32.42 -5.06
CA VAL A 433 10.59 32.02 -3.99
C VAL A 433 9.97 32.29 -2.62
N GLY A 434 9.27 33.41 -2.44
CA GLY A 434 8.47 33.65 -1.23
C GLY A 434 7.43 32.55 -0.99
N VAL A 435 6.69 32.13 -2.03
CA VAL A 435 5.71 31.03 -1.92
C VAL A 435 6.40 29.70 -1.60
N ARG A 436 7.57 29.42 -2.19
CA ARG A 436 8.37 28.23 -1.89
C ARG A 436 8.71 28.15 -0.41
N THR A 437 9.26 29.24 0.13
CA THR A 437 9.74 29.27 1.51
C THR A 437 8.58 29.18 2.50
N ALA A 438 7.43 29.79 2.18
CA ALA A 438 6.20 29.59 2.95
C ALA A 438 5.71 28.13 2.91
N LEU A 439 5.75 27.47 1.74
CA LEU A 439 5.41 26.05 1.61
C LEU A 439 6.37 25.16 2.40
N GLU A 440 7.68 25.42 2.35
CA GLU A 440 8.68 24.72 3.15
C GLU A 440 8.34 24.83 4.65
N ALA A 441 8.02 26.04 5.13
CA ALA A 441 7.62 26.26 6.52
C ALA A 441 6.34 25.50 6.90
N ILE A 442 5.35 25.45 6.00
CA ILE A 442 4.12 24.65 6.19
C ILE A 442 4.45 23.16 6.32
N LEU A 443 5.30 22.62 5.45
CA LEU A 443 5.68 21.20 5.45
C LEU A 443 6.61 20.84 6.63
N ALA A 444 7.38 21.80 7.14
CA ALA A 444 8.22 21.66 8.33
C ALA A 444 7.42 21.79 9.64
N SER A 445 6.20 22.32 9.59
CA SER A 445 5.40 22.62 10.77
C SER A 445 5.00 21.35 11.55
N PRO A 446 5.01 21.39 12.90
CA PRO A 446 4.44 20.33 13.71
C PRO A 446 2.98 20.01 13.38
N HIS A 447 2.20 21.00 12.90
CA HIS A 447 0.81 20.79 12.50
C HIS A 447 0.67 19.94 11.23
N PHE A 448 1.68 19.91 10.37
CA PHE A 448 1.74 19.01 9.23
C PHE A 448 2.28 17.63 9.61
N VAL A 449 3.43 17.59 10.29
CA VAL A 449 4.15 16.34 10.63
C VAL A 449 3.39 15.50 11.67
N PHE A 450 2.69 16.13 12.62
CA PHE A 450 1.96 15.44 13.68
C PHE A 450 0.45 15.56 13.52
N ARG A 451 -0.23 14.47 13.88
CA ARG A 451 -1.67 14.42 14.12
C ARG A 451 -1.92 14.76 15.59
N ILE A 452 -2.10 16.04 15.84
CA ILE A 452 -2.33 16.59 17.17
C ILE A 452 -3.83 16.52 17.48
N GLU A 453 -4.14 15.97 18.65
CA GLU A 453 -5.49 15.88 19.18
C GLU A 453 -5.56 16.76 20.42
N PRO A 454 -6.06 18.01 20.28
CA PRO A 454 -6.06 18.94 21.38
C PRO A 454 -7.04 18.49 22.47
N GLU A 455 -6.55 18.51 23.72
CA GLU A 455 -7.37 18.27 24.89
C GLU A 455 -8.38 19.42 25.09
N PRO A 456 -9.66 19.13 25.37
CA PRO A 456 -10.63 20.15 25.75
C PRO A 456 -10.21 20.90 27.02
N ALA A 457 -10.53 22.19 27.10
CA ALA A 457 -10.22 22.97 28.30
C ALA A 457 -10.98 22.44 29.52
N GLY A 458 -10.26 22.20 30.63
CA GLY A 458 -10.84 21.87 31.93
C GLY A 458 -10.90 20.38 32.28
N VAL A 459 -10.43 19.50 31.39
CA VAL A 459 -10.28 18.06 31.64
C VAL A 459 -9.26 17.82 32.77
N GLN A 460 -9.58 16.93 33.70
CA GLN A 460 -8.66 16.55 34.78
C GLN A 460 -7.72 15.41 34.35
N PRO A 461 -6.51 15.29 34.94
CA PRO A 461 -5.63 14.17 34.66
C PRO A 461 -6.32 12.81 34.93
N GLY A 462 -6.35 11.95 33.91
CA GLY A 462 -6.99 10.63 33.96
C GLY A 462 -8.48 10.62 33.60
N GLU A 463 -9.08 11.77 33.28
CA GLU A 463 -10.47 11.85 32.83
C GLU A 463 -10.58 11.56 31.33
N SER A 464 -11.45 10.60 30.98
CA SER A 464 -11.79 10.30 29.58
C SER A 464 -12.58 11.45 28.95
N TYR A 465 -12.20 11.86 27.75
CA TYR A 465 -12.90 12.89 27.00
C TYR A 465 -13.17 12.48 25.55
N ARG A 466 -14.21 13.08 24.96
CA ARG A 466 -14.52 12.88 23.54
C ARG A 466 -13.56 13.72 22.69
N VAL A 467 -12.95 13.09 21.69
CA VAL A 467 -12.14 13.80 20.69
C VAL A 467 -13.01 14.78 19.88
N SER A 468 -12.40 15.89 19.44
CA SER A 468 -13.08 16.86 18.58
C SER A 468 -13.43 16.25 17.21
N ASP A 469 -14.43 16.81 16.53
CA ASP A 469 -14.82 16.36 15.19
C ASP A 469 -13.67 16.44 14.18
N LEU A 470 -12.78 17.44 14.28
CA LEU A 470 -11.57 17.52 13.44
C LEU A 470 -10.56 16.41 13.75
N ALA A 471 -10.38 16.06 15.02
CA ALA A 471 -9.56 14.92 15.42
C ALA A 471 -10.18 13.60 14.93
N LEU A 472 -11.52 13.46 15.01
CA LEU A 472 -12.25 12.31 14.49
C LEU A 472 -12.09 12.18 12.97
N ALA A 473 -12.23 13.27 12.22
CA ALA A 473 -11.99 13.30 10.77
C ALA A 473 -10.58 12.82 10.41
N SER A 474 -9.57 13.33 11.11
CA SER A 474 -8.17 12.94 10.93
C SER A 474 -7.94 11.45 11.26
N ARG A 475 -8.48 10.96 12.39
CA ARG A 475 -8.40 9.54 12.74
C ARG A 475 -9.04 8.67 11.66
N LEU A 476 -10.22 9.06 11.17
CA LEU A 476 -10.96 8.31 10.16
C LEU A 476 -10.24 8.26 8.82
N SER A 477 -9.74 9.39 8.33
CA SER A 477 -9.04 9.47 7.04
C SER A 477 -7.76 8.65 7.04
N PHE A 478 -6.94 8.74 8.09
CA PHE A 478 -5.70 7.97 8.14
C PHE A 478 -5.93 6.48 8.40
N PHE A 479 -7.04 6.11 9.04
CA PHE A 479 -7.42 4.71 9.17
C PHE A 479 -7.86 4.10 7.83
N LEU A 480 -8.78 4.77 7.12
CA LEU A 480 -9.37 4.23 5.88
C LEU A 480 -8.50 4.46 4.65
N TRP A 481 -7.81 5.59 4.57
CA TRP A 481 -7.08 6.04 3.37
C TRP A 481 -5.58 6.16 3.56
N ALA A 482 -5.06 6.06 4.80
CA ALA A 482 -3.67 6.40 5.12
C ALA A 482 -3.25 7.77 4.56
N SER A 483 -4.19 8.72 4.52
CA SER A 483 -4.03 10.04 3.90
C SER A 483 -4.81 11.11 4.68
N PRO A 484 -4.50 12.41 4.49
CA PRO A 484 -5.30 13.50 5.06
C PRO A 484 -6.80 13.44 4.69
N PRO A 485 -7.69 13.99 5.54
CA PRO A 485 -9.11 14.08 5.24
C PRO A 485 -9.33 15.00 4.02
N ASP A 486 -10.35 14.68 3.21
CA ASP A 486 -10.74 15.54 2.11
C ASP A 486 -11.59 16.73 2.60
N ASN A 487 -11.81 17.70 1.71
CA ASN A 487 -12.53 18.93 2.04
C ASN A 487 -13.96 18.67 2.55
N GLU A 488 -14.65 17.66 2.04
CA GLU A 488 -15.99 17.29 2.51
C GLU A 488 -15.96 16.84 3.97
N LEU A 489 -15.04 15.94 4.33
CA LEU A 489 -14.92 15.46 5.70
C LEU A 489 -14.48 16.56 6.67
N VAL A 490 -13.56 17.44 6.25
CA VAL A 490 -13.15 18.60 7.05
C VAL A 490 -14.31 19.58 7.25
N GLN A 491 -15.17 19.79 6.25
CA GLN A 491 -16.34 20.66 6.36
C GLN A 491 -17.38 20.10 7.32
N GLU A 492 -17.73 18.80 7.21
CA GLU A 492 -18.63 18.16 8.17
C GLU A 492 -18.10 18.25 9.60
N ALA A 493 -16.79 18.02 9.77
CA ALA A 493 -16.13 18.15 11.06
C ALA A 493 -16.15 19.59 11.61
N THR A 494 -15.84 20.57 10.76
CA THR A 494 -15.85 21.99 11.15
C THR A 494 -17.26 22.47 11.51
N SER A 495 -18.30 21.87 10.92
CA SER A 495 -19.69 22.17 11.23
C SER A 495 -20.22 21.49 12.51
N GLY A 496 -19.40 20.65 13.17
CA GLY A 496 -19.76 19.93 14.40
C GLY A 496 -20.79 18.82 14.19
N ARG A 497 -20.92 18.31 12.96
CA ARG A 497 -21.90 17.28 12.59
C ARG A 497 -21.32 15.88 12.51
N LEU A 498 -19.99 15.74 12.39
CA LEU A 498 -19.35 14.44 12.17
C LEU A 498 -19.55 13.50 13.37
N ALA A 499 -19.75 14.07 14.55
CA ALA A 499 -20.13 13.37 15.76
C ALA A 499 -21.53 12.70 15.74
N ASP A 500 -22.44 13.08 14.83
CA ASP A 500 -23.75 12.41 14.66
C ASP A 500 -23.52 11.03 14.03
N PRO A 501 -23.98 9.91 14.64
CA PRO A 501 -23.79 8.57 14.12
C PRO A 501 -24.22 8.39 12.67
N ARG A 502 -25.29 9.05 12.23
CA ARG A 502 -25.79 8.93 10.83
C ARG A 502 -24.88 9.65 9.84
N VAL A 503 -24.32 10.79 10.25
CA VAL A 503 -23.37 11.55 9.42
C VAL A 503 -22.04 10.79 9.35
N LEU A 504 -21.58 10.26 10.48
CA LEU A 504 -20.37 9.44 10.55
C LEU A 504 -20.49 8.21 9.64
N GLU A 505 -21.59 7.46 9.75
CA GLU A 505 -21.85 6.29 8.92
C GLU A 505 -21.87 6.64 7.43
N ALA A 506 -22.59 7.70 7.04
CA ALA A 506 -22.63 8.15 5.65
C ALA A 506 -21.23 8.53 5.11
N GLN A 507 -20.41 9.21 5.93
CA GLN A 507 -19.03 9.55 5.56
C GLN A 507 -18.15 8.31 5.45
N VAL A 508 -18.25 7.36 6.39
CA VAL A 508 -17.51 6.08 6.31
C VAL A 508 -17.86 5.33 5.02
N THR A 509 -19.15 5.18 4.70
CA THR A 509 -19.59 4.50 3.47
C THR A 509 -19.06 5.18 2.22
N ARG A 510 -19.14 6.52 2.15
CA ARG A 510 -18.57 7.31 1.04
C ARG A 510 -17.07 7.07 0.93
N MET A 511 -16.36 7.07 2.06
CA MET A 511 -14.92 6.89 2.08
C MET A 511 -14.49 5.50 1.65
N LEU A 512 -15.24 4.46 2.01
CA LEU A 512 -14.99 3.08 1.57
C LEU A 512 -15.21 2.87 0.06
N GLN A 513 -16.04 3.70 -0.58
CA GLN A 513 -16.24 3.68 -2.04
C GLN A 513 -15.13 4.41 -2.80
N SER A 514 -14.31 5.22 -2.13
CA SER A 514 -13.18 5.91 -2.74
C SER A 514 -12.07 4.93 -3.11
N PRO A 515 -11.36 5.12 -4.24
CA PRO A 515 -10.16 4.35 -4.56
C PRO A 515 -9.09 4.40 -3.46
N LYS A 516 -9.06 5.46 -2.64
CA LYS A 516 -8.14 5.58 -1.50
C LYS A 516 -8.36 4.50 -0.43
N ALA A 517 -9.56 3.89 -0.35
CA ALA A 517 -9.85 2.81 0.58
C ALA A 517 -9.05 1.52 0.30
N GLU A 518 -8.41 1.42 -0.87
CA GLU A 518 -7.44 0.37 -1.17
C GLU A 518 -6.27 0.34 -0.15
N ALA A 519 -6.00 1.46 0.54
CA ALA A 519 -5.07 1.52 1.65
C ALA A 519 -5.36 0.48 2.76
N LEU A 520 -6.63 0.10 2.98
CA LEU A 520 -6.95 -0.97 3.93
C LEU A 520 -6.35 -2.32 3.53
N ALA A 521 -6.22 -2.60 2.23
CA ALA A 521 -5.57 -3.80 1.76
C ALA A 521 -4.04 -3.67 1.76
N THR A 522 -3.53 -2.59 1.15
CA THR A 522 -2.07 -2.41 0.95
C THR A 522 -1.32 -1.99 2.22
N ARG A 523 -2.03 -1.51 3.25
CA ARG A 523 -1.46 -1.11 4.54
C ARG A 523 -1.93 -2.03 5.65
N PHE A 524 -3.22 -2.01 5.96
CA PHE A 524 -3.73 -2.76 7.12
C PHE A 524 -3.60 -4.28 6.91
N ALA A 525 -4.20 -4.84 5.86
CA ALA A 525 -4.16 -6.28 5.62
C ALA A 525 -2.76 -6.77 5.26
N ALA A 526 -2.00 -6.02 4.46
CA ALA A 526 -0.63 -6.38 4.13
C ALA A 526 0.24 -6.49 5.39
N GLN A 527 0.15 -5.54 6.32
CA GLN A 527 0.91 -5.56 7.58
C GLN A 527 0.41 -6.63 8.55
N TRP A 528 -0.91 -6.73 8.71
CA TRP A 528 -1.54 -7.76 9.54
C TRP A 528 -1.11 -9.17 9.09
N LEU A 529 -1.21 -9.46 7.79
CA LEU A 529 -0.85 -10.75 7.21
C LEU A 529 0.67 -10.93 7.02
N ARG A 530 1.46 -9.89 7.34
CA ARG A 530 2.92 -9.83 7.21
C ARG A 530 3.44 -10.02 5.79
N LEU A 531 2.70 -9.52 4.79
CA LEU A 531 3.10 -9.64 3.39
C LEU A 531 4.43 -8.94 3.09
N GLN A 532 4.85 -7.94 3.87
CA GLN A 532 6.18 -7.33 3.80
C GLN A 532 7.32 -8.34 3.97
N ASP A 533 7.08 -9.46 4.67
CA ASP A 533 8.10 -10.49 4.89
C ASP A 533 8.30 -11.39 3.66
N LEU A 534 7.47 -11.26 2.62
CA LEU A 534 7.61 -12.01 1.37
C LEU A 534 8.99 -11.81 0.73
N ASP A 535 9.54 -10.61 0.84
CA ASP A 535 10.83 -10.24 0.25
C ASP A 535 12.03 -10.88 0.98
N LEU A 536 11.80 -11.36 2.21
CA LEU A 536 12.79 -12.06 3.03
C LEU A 536 12.98 -13.52 2.59
N VAL A 537 12.03 -14.09 1.85
CA VAL A 537 12.10 -15.45 1.34
C VAL A 537 12.34 -15.40 -0.15
N ARG A 538 13.58 -15.66 -0.58
CA ARG A 538 13.91 -15.80 -2.01
C ARG A 538 14.06 -17.26 -2.38
N PRO A 539 13.19 -17.81 -3.25
CA PRO A 539 13.39 -19.12 -3.85
C PRO A 539 14.77 -19.20 -4.49
N ASP A 540 15.46 -20.29 -4.21
CA ASP A 540 16.78 -20.54 -4.75
C ASP A 540 16.69 -20.71 -6.27
N ALA A 541 17.42 -19.86 -7.01
CA ALA A 541 17.32 -19.80 -8.47
C ALA A 541 17.81 -21.07 -9.19
N PHE A 542 18.54 -21.96 -8.51
CA PHE A 542 18.90 -23.27 -9.07
C PHE A 542 17.72 -24.25 -9.01
N TRP A 543 16.96 -24.23 -7.92
CA TRP A 543 15.80 -25.12 -7.73
C TRP A 543 14.49 -24.57 -8.32
N PHE A 544 14.36 -23.25 -8.37
CA PHE A 544 13.16 -22.53 -8.83
C PHE A 544 13.54 -21.45 -9.85
N PRO A 545 14.10 -21.83 -11.01
CA PRO A 545 14.64 -20.88 -11.98
C PRO A 545 13.58 -20.01 -12.67
N ASP A 546 12.31 -20.42 -12.64
CA ASP A 546 11.18 -19.70 -13.23
C ASP A 546 10.46 -18.79 -12.21
N PHE A 547 11.00 -18.65 -11.00
CA PHE A 547 10.50 -17.69 -10.01
C PHE A 547 10.98 -16.28 -10.32
N THR A 548 10.04 -15.32 -10.34
CA THR A 548 10.31 -13.90 -10.61
C THR A 548 9.87 -13.00 -9.48
N GLU A 549 10.50 -11.82 -9.42
CA GLU A 549 10.05 -10.72 -8.57
C GLU A 549 8.61 -10.30 -8.95
N GLN A 550 8.27 -10.30 -10.23
CA GLN A 550 6.91 -9.96 -10.67
C GLN A 550 5.87 -11.03 -10.32
N LEU A 551 6.25 -12.31 -10.23
CA LEU A 551 5.37 -13.36 -9.67
C LEU A 551 5.13 -13.12 -8.18
N ALA A 552 6.16 -12.78 -7.41
CA ALA A 552 6.02 -12.43 -6.00
C ALA A 552 5.09 -11.22 -5.80
N ASN A 553 5.26 -10.17 -6.62
CA ASN A 553 4.39 -9.01 -6.62
C ASN A 553 2.94 -9.37 -6.96
N ASN A 554 2.72 -10.26 -7.93
CA ASN A 554 1.39 -10.74 -8.27
C ASN A 554 0.74 -11.53 -7.12
N MET A 555 1.50 -12.38 -6.42
CA MET A 555 1.02 -13.12 -5.24
C MET A 555 0.62 -12.18 -4.10
N ARG A 556 1.41 -11.13 -3.84
CA ARG A 556 1.06 -10.08 -2.88
C ARG A 556 -0.23 -9.39 -3.31
N ARG A 557 -0.29 -8.97 -4.57
CA ARG A 557 -1.44 -8.24 -5.14
C ARG A 557 -2.73 -9.04 -5.12
N GLU A 558 -2.67 -10.34 -5.38
CA GLU A 558 -3.79 -11.28 -5.21
C GLU A 558 -4.42 -11.14 -3.82
N THR A 559 -3.58 -11.18 -2.79
CA THR A 559 -4.04 -11.15 -1.40
C THR A 559 -4.61 -9.80 -1.00
N GLU A 560 -3.99 -8.72 -1.47
CA GLU A 560 -4.50 -7.35 -1.28
C GLU A 560 -5.87 -7.17 -1.96
N LEU A 561 -6.00 -7.57 -3.22
CA LEU A 561 -7.26 -7.47 -3.96
C LEU A 561 -8.35 -8.33 -3.34
N PHE A 562 -8.00 -9.53 -2.86
CA PHE A 562 -8.92 -10.40 -2.15
C PHE A 562 -9.48 -9.71 -0.89
N PHE A 563 -8.62 -9.17 -0.04
CA PHE A 563 -9.06 -8.44 1.15
C PHE A 563 -9.83 -7.17 0.79
N HIS A 564 -9.36 -6.39 -0.18
CA HIS A 564 -10.04 -5.19 -0.64
C HIS A 564 -11.46 -5.50 -1.12
N ASN A 565 -11.65 -6.59 -1.85
CA ASN A 565 -12.97 -7.04 -2.27
C ASN A 565 -13.87 -7.40 -1.08
N LEU A 566 -13.35 -8.04 -0.04
CA LEU A 566 -14.14 -8.36 1.15
C LEU A 566 -14.69 -7.09 1.81
N VAL A 567 -13.84 -6.08 1.98
CA VAL A 567 -14.24 -4.79 2.57
C VAL A 567 -15.20 -4.04 1.66
N LYS A 568 -14.89 -3.95 0.37
CA LYS A 568 -15.67 -3.15 -0.59
C LYS A 568 -17.08 -3.71 -0.84
N GLU A 569 -17.21 -5.03 -0.87
CA GLU A 569 -18.47 -5.73 -1.15
C GLU A 569 -19.17 -6.21 0.14
N ASP A 570 -18.70 -5.77 1.32
CA ASP A 570 -19.21 -6.17 2.65
C ASP A 570 -19.39 -7.70 2.79
N ARG A 571 -18.35 -8.44 2.41
CA ARG A 571 -18.35 -9.91 2.40
C ARG A 571 -18.07 -10.46 3.78
N SER A 572 -18.49 -11.70 4.01
CA SER A 572 -18.18 -12.39 5.25
C SER A 572 -16.67 -12.56 5.44
N ILE A 573 -16.18 -12.22 6.63
CA ILE A 573 -14.79 -12.49 7.05
C ILE A 573 -14.41 -13.97 6.94
N MET A 574 -15.39 -14.88 6.98
CA MET A 574 -15.18 -16.33 6.82
C MET A 574 -14.65 -16.70 5.43
N GLU A 575 -14.82 -15.84 4.43
CA GLU A 575 -14.24 -16.04 3.10
C GLU A 575 -12.71 -15.99 3.11
N LEU A 576 -12.08 -15.34 4.10
CA LEU A 576 -10.63 -15.45 4.32
C LEU A 576 -10.15 -16.91 4.50
N TYR A 577 -11.02 -17.80 4.99
CA TYR A 577 -10.71 -19.21 5.15
C TYR A 577 -11.33 -20.08 4.05
N ALA A 578 -12.60 -19.85 3.73
CA ALA A 578 -13.40 -20.75 2.91
C ALA A 578 -13.64 -20.26 1.48
N GLY A 579 -13.20 -19.04 1.13
CA GLY A 579 -13.47 -18.40 -0.15
C GLY A 579 -13.06 -19.27 -1.33
N GLU A 580 -14.01 -19.49 -2.25
CA GLU A 580 -13.85 -20.34 -3.44
C GLU A 580 -13.40 -19.55 -4.68
N TYR A 581 -12.96 -18.31 -4.51
CA TYR A 581 -12.47 -17.45 -5.58
C TYR A 581 -11.19 -16.73 -5.18
N THR A 582 -10.51 -16.16 -6.16
CA THR A 582 -9.35 -15.27 -5.97
C THR A 582 -9.24 -14.26 -7.11
N PHE A 583 -8.17 -13.46 -7.11
CA PHE A 583 -7.86 -12.47 -8.14
C PHE A 583 -6.57 -12.84 -8.87
N LEU A 584 -6.68 -13.09 -10.17
CA LEU A 584 -5.56 -13.57 -10.99
C LEU A 584 -5.37 -12.69 -12.23
N ASN A 585 -4.12 -12.44 -12.58
CA ASN A 585 -3.72 -12.10 -13.94
C ASN A 585 -3.14 -13.34 -14.64
N GLN A 586 -2.73 -13.21 -15.91
CA GLN A 586 -2.22 -14.34 -16.69
C GLN A 586 -1.07 -15.07 -15.99
N ARG A 587 -0.01 -14.35 -15.59
CA ARG A 587 1.19 -14.98 -14.98
C ARG A 587 0.84 -15.79 -13.71
N LEU A 588 0.00 -15.24 -12.84
CA LEU A 588 -0.38 -15.96 -11.61
C LEU A 588 -1.32 -17.14 -11.91
N ALA A 589 -2.20 -17.00 -12.90
CA ALA A 589 -3.07 -18.08 -13.35
C ALA A 589 -2.26 -19.25 -13.92
N GLU A 590 -1.27 -18.98 -14.78
CA GLU A 590 -0.33 -19.98 -15.31
C GLU A 590 0.43 -20.68 -14.18
N HIS A 591 0.93 -19.91 -13.21
CA HIS A 591 1.60 -20.48 -12.02
C HIS A 591 0.66 -21.41 -11.20
N TYR A 592 -0.65 -21.14 -11.19
CA TYR A 592 -1.63 -22.00 -10.52
C TYR A 592 -2.20 -23.11 -11.40
N GLY A 593 -1.85 -23.15 -12.69
CA GLY A 593 -2.44 -24.08 -13.66
C GLY A 593 -3.90 -23.77 -14.00
N ILE A 594 -4.29 -22.49 -13.94
CA ILE A 594 -5.62 -22.01 -14.33
C ILE A 594 -5.52 -21.41 -15.73
N GLU A 595 -6.23 -22.02 -16.68
CA GLU A 595 -6.24 -21.61 -18.09
C GLU A 595 -7.28 -20.50 -18.36
N GLY A 596 -7.13 -19.81 -19.51
CA GLY A 596 -8.14 -18.89 -20.05
C GLY A 596 -8.02 -17.42 -19.62
N LEU A 597 -6.97 -17.06 -18.87
CA LEU A 597 -6.66 -15.67 -18.55
C LEU A 597 -5.52 -15.16 -19.42
N VAL A 598 -5.71 -13.98 -20.03
CA VAL A 598 -4.73 -13.32 -20.88
C VAL A 598 -4.50 -11.88 -20.43
N GLY A 599 -3.26 -11.45 -20.30
CA GLY A 599 -2.84 -10.10 -19.92
C GLY A 599 -2.65 -9.86 -18.41
N ASP A 600 -2.12 -8.68 -18.10
CA ASP A 600 -1.61 -8.31 -16.77
C ASP A 600 -2.70 -7.91 -15.77
N HIS A 601 -3.91 -7.65 -16.26
CA HIS A 601 -5.03 -7.22 -15.43
C HIS A 601 -5.58 -8.37 -14.57
N PHE A 602 -5.71 -8.07 -13.27
CA PHE A 602 -6.32 -8.96 -12.31
C PHE A 602 -7.83 -9.06 -12.53
N ARG A 603 -8.33 -10.29 -12.49
CA ARG A 603 -9.76 -10.62 -12.61
C ARG A 603 -10.16 -11.53 -11.47
N ARG A 604 -11.38 -11.38 -10.98
CA ARG A 604 -11.98 -12.33 -10.06
C ARG A 604 -12.21 -13.66 -10.79
N VAL A 605 -11.71 -14.75 -10.24
CA VAL A 605 -11.79 -16.10 -10.79
C VAL A 605 -12.24 -17.06 -9.70
N GLU A 606 -13.26 -17.87 -10.00
CA GLU A 606 -13.63 -19.00 -9.15
C GLU A 606 -12.57 -20.11 -9.28
N TYR A 607 -12.13 -20.67 -8.18
CA TYR A 607 -11.24 -21.82 -8.19
C TYR A 607 -11.95 -23.02 -8.83
N PRO A 608 -11.30 -23.74 -9.76
CA PRO A 608 -11.82 -25.02 -10.22
C PRO A 608 -12.01 -25.98 -9.04
N GLU A 609 -13.16 -26.66 -8.97
CA GLU A 609 -13.53 -27.55 -7.86
C GLU A 609 -12.43 -28.60 -7.54
N ALA A 610 -11.73 -29.06 -8.58
CA ALA A 610 -10.65 -30.04 -8.46
C ALA A 610 -9.38 -29.52 -7.74
N MET A 611 -9.15 -28.21 -7.66
CA MET A 611 -7.89 -27.64 -7.13
C MET A 611 -7.83 -27.63 -5.60
N GLN A 612 -8.96 -27.78 -4.90
CA GLN A 612 -9.06 -27.72 -3.43
C GLN A 612 -8.43 -26.46 -2.77
N ARG A 613 -8.10 -25.42 -3.55
CA ARG A 613 -7.60 -24.13 -3.05
C ARG A 613 -8.76 -23.31 -2.49
N ARG A 614 -8.56 -22.73 -1.31
CA ARG A 614 -9.57 -21.92 -0.60
C ARG A 614 -8.90 -20.85 0.25
N GLY A 615 -9.47 -19.64 0.22
CA GLY A 615 -9.08 -18.51 1.07
C GLY A 615 -7.58 -18.18 1.08
N LEU A 616 -7.15 -17.47 2.12
CA LEU A 616 -5.78 -17.00 2.31
C LEU A 616 -4.76 -18.13 2.34
N LEU A 617 -5.11 -19.29 2.91
CA LEU A 617 -4.19 -20.43 3.01
C LEU A 617 -3.87 -21.06 1.64
N GLY A 618 -4.69 -20.76 0.62
CA GLY A 618 -4.45 -21.13 -0.77
C GLY A 618 -3.61 -20.13 -1.56
N HIS A 619 -3.35 -18.92 -1.05
CA HIS A 619 -2.63 -17.87 -1.77
C HIS A 619 -1.13 -18.11 -1.80
N GLY A 620 -0.50 -17.76 -2.93
CA GLY A 620 0.93 -17.94 -3.16
C GLY A 620 1.78 -17.13 -2.19
N SER A 621 1.33 -15.94 -1.82
CA SER A 621 1.99 -15.04 -0.87
C SER A 621 2.16 -15.72 0.50
N ILE A 622 1.08 -16.30 1.03
CA ILE A 622 1.06 -16.98 2.32
C ILE A 622 1.89 -18.27 2.26
N LEU A 623 1.77 -19.03 1.18
CA LEU A 623 2.55 -20.26 1.00
C LEU A 623 4.05 -19.99 0.90
N MET A 624 4.44 -18.90 0.24
CA MET A 624 5.83 -18.47 0.08
C MET A 624 6.40 -17.85 1.36
N LEU A 625 5.70 -16.91 2.00
CA LEU A 625 6.17 -16.28 3.25
C LEU A 625 6.33 -17.30 4.38
N THR A 626 5.58 -18.41 4.34
CA THR A 626 5.67 -19.52 5.30
C THR A 626 6.61 -20.66 4.84
N SER A 627 7.53 -20.37 3.93
CA SER A 627 8.50 -21.33 3.39
C SER A 627 9.95 -20.93 3.70
N VAL A 628 10.90 -21.74 3.25
CA VAL A 628 12.31 -21.35 3.12
C VAL A 628 12.70 -21.44 1.65
N GLY A 629 13.74 -20.73 1.22
CA GLY A 629 14.08 -20.58 -0.21
C GLY A 629 14.28 -21.89 -1.00
N THR A 630 14.49 -23.04 -0.34
CA THR A 630 14.65 -24.34 -1.01
C THR A 630 13.47 -25.29 -0.84
N ARG A 631 12.50 -25.03 0.05
CA ARG A 631 11.39 -25.95 0.37
C ARG A 631 10.24 -25.30 1.15
N THR A 632 9.05 -25.91 1.08
CA THR A 632 7.92 -25.61 1.97
C THR A 632 8.22 -25.93 3.44
N SER A 633 7.57 -25.23 4.38
CA SER A 633 7.69 -25.47 5.83
C SER A 633 6.33 -25.50 6.54
N PRO A 634 5.77 -26.68 6.84
CA PRO A 634 4.53 -26.79 7.63
C PRO A 634 4.66 -26.17 9.04
N VAL A 635 5.86 -26.18 9.62
CA VAL A 635 6.13 -25.61 10.94
C VAL A 635 6.02 -24.08 10.92
N LEU A 636 6.62 -23.42 9.92
CA LEU A 636 6.50 -21.96 9.77
C LEU A 636 5.05 -21.56 9.44
N ARG A 637 4.35 -22.38 8.65
CA ARG A 637 2.93 -22.15 8.36
C ARG A 637 2.05 -22.26 9.60
N GLY A 638 2.25 -23.30 10.42
CA GLY A 638 1.55 -23.45 11.69
C GLY A 638 1.84 -22.29 12.65
N LYS A 639 3.10 -21.86 12.74
CA LYS A 639 3.50 -20.67 13.51
C LYS A 639 2.76 -19.42 13.02
N TRP A 640 2.74 -19.17 11.70
CA TRP A 640 2.05 -18.01 11.13
C TRP A 640 0.54 -18.04 11.45
N VAL A 641 -0.14 -19.18 11.31
CA VAL A 641 -1.57 -19.29 11.67
C VAL A 641 -1.80 -18.95 13.15
N MET A 642 -0.98 -19.50 14.05
CA MET A 642 -1.10 -19.25 15.48
C MET A 642 -0.82 -17.78 15.84
N GLU A 643 0.21 -17.18 15.23
CA GLU A 643 0.64 -15.81 15.52
C GLU A 643 -0.28 -14.76 14.89
N VAL A 644 -0.60 -14.90 13.60
CA VAL A 644 -1.28 -13.88 12.79
C VAL A 644 -2.80 -14.00 12.81
N LEU A 645 -3.34 -15.21 12.72
CA LEU A 645 -4.79 -15.42 12.64
C LEU A 645 -5.42 -15.66 14.01
N MET A 646 -4.70 -16.33 14.92
CA MET A 646 -5.23 -16.72 16.24
C MET A 646 -4.68 -15.88 17.39
N ASN A 647 -3.78 -14.92 17.14
CA ASN A 647 -3.14 -14.07 18.17
C ASN A 647 -2.59 -14.85 19.39
N THR A 648 -2.04 -16.04 19.14
CA THR A 648 -1.59 -17.00 20.15
C THR A 648 -0.24 -17.61 19.76
N PRO A 649 0.83 -16.79 19.64
CA PRO A 649 2.12 -17.26 19.15
C PRO A 649 2.67 -18.44 19.97
N PRO A 650 3.36 -19.40 19.32
CA PRO A 650 4.02 -20.49 20.03
C PRO A 650 5.15 -19.95 20.93
N PRO A 651 5.54 -20.69 22.00
CA PRO A 651 6.66 -20.29 22.84
C PRO A 651 7.95 -20.16 22.02
N PRO A 652 8.89 -19.29 22.42
CA PRO A 652 10.18 -19.20 21.75
C PRO A 652 10.90 -20.56 21.77
N PRO A 653 11.69 -20.88 20.72
CA PRO A 653 12.48 -22.09 20.71
C PRO A 653 13.45 -22.11 21.92
N PRO A 654 13.73 -23.30 22.50
CA PRO A 654 14.59 -23.44 23.67
C PRO A 654 16.06 -23.10 23.40
#